data_AF-A0A847FY52-F1
#
_entry.id   AF-A0A847FY52-F1
#
_cell.length_a   1.000
_cell.length_b   1.000
_cell.length_c   1.000
_cell.angle_alpha   90.00
_cell.angle_beta   90.00
_cell.angle_gamma   90.00
#
_symmetry.space_group_name_H-M   'P 1'
#
loop_
_entity.id
_entity.type
_entity.pdbx_description
1 polymer ?
#
loop_
_entity_poly.entity_id
_entity_poly.type
_entity_poly.pdbx_seq_one_letter_code
_entity_poly.pdbx_strand_id
1 'polypeptide(L)'
;TYRDQKNQLILEQLLSHLEIQFGKTSIDHLLQEFCNEFPPIAVYNKLVSIDTYLNDSFDGVSNRLNTLQEIILLWVTNRNPAAVGAFPELFDEKHLNNETKYSFVMKEVYLFLDTQPHFGPDNQNLLDMFRSPALAVPNSLPGQLEYIRSRWGVLLGKFLYRLLSSLDLLREEDKLGFTGPGVTQVPVYSLASLDSEKEQYSTDREWMPRLVLLAKNSLVWLDQLSKKYGTSITRLDQIPDEELDILARRGFTGLWLIGLWERSTASARIKQMCGNPDAVSSAYSLARYDIAAEIGGYEAYENLRNRAWQRGIRLASDMVPNHMAIDSDWVINNPDRFLALPYSPFPSYSFDGPDLSQDPAVEIKIDDHYYNRTDAAVVFRRIDRRNGDTRYIYHGNDGTSMPWNDTAQLNYLNPEVREAVIQTILEVARKFPIIRFDAAMTLARRHFQRLWFPEPGSGGDIPSRAEHSLPRDEFLAAMPHEFWREVVDRVAKEAPDTLLLAEAFWLMEGYFVRTLGMHRVYNSAFMNMLRDEENTKFRQLIKNTLEFDPEILRRYVNFISNPDERTAVDQFGKGDKYFGVCTLMATLPGLPMFGHGQVEGYTEKYGMEYKRAYYDEKPDQDLVDRHEREIFPLVQKRALFAGIEDFYLYDFYSEHGHVDENVIAFTNGLDTDRVLVAYHNKFSETSGWIKTSSAFTKRLADGHRYLSQTTLVDGLNLQTGHNRYIIFQELNSGMEYIRSSEDLRNRGLFLQLRAYSCSVFSNFRSVNDDSSQTYQQLCDMLHGEGVESISDSIQELLLKAVLQPMREIINTGYLSYLNDQIVKPAGDILLIKEEARQKMKMLVNGAASVKPANVSLEDMIEEAVRLLELILVMSRKPVSKALPGYEIREKIRQILQDDSNLRLATVIFAFISQLGKIVDPDDFQNNCISLFDEWKFSRYIQDAVTGMGLAAQDAVRTKKLIRTLITLQKWLDNPDIDKPVEFLESLLTNMDIQSVLQINRFQEIVYYSKEGFEDLIDCLLASVVFESDAIDPSLQLERMVRARQVIESLQVASSKSEYQVEKLLQILDDVSTHAE
;
A
#
# COMPACT_ATOMS: atom_id res chain seq x y z
N THR A 1 -35.63 37.88 38.26
CA THR A 1 -35.04 39.23 38.06
C THR A 1 -35.12 40.03 39.36
N TYR A 2 -34.56 41.25 39.44
CA TYR A 2 -34.71 42.13 40.62
C TYR A 2 -36.18 42.36 40.98
N ARG A 3 -37.01 42.63 39.97
CA ARG A 3 -38.46 42.85 40.14
C ARG A 3 -39.16 41.63 40.73
N ASP A 4 -38.83 40.43 40.24
CA ASP A 4 -39.44 39.19 40.74
C ASP A 4 -39.01 38.84 42.16
N GLN A 5 -37.75 39.13 42.53
CA GLN A 5 -37.15 38.64 43.78
C GLN A 5 -37.18 39.66 44.91
N LYS A 6 -37.26 40.96 44.61
CA LYS A 6 -37.13 42.04 45.59
C LYS A 6 -38.32 43.00 45.59
N ASN A 7 -38.68 43.57 44.44
CA ASN A 7 -39.77 44.56 44.37
C ASN A 7 -40.40 44.65 42.96
N GLN A 8 -41.62 44.13 42.80
CA GLN A 8 -42.31 44.10 41.51
C GLN A 8 -42.75 45.49 41.02
N LEU A 9 -43.07 46.40 41.95
CA LEU A 9 -43.62 47.74 41.69
C LEU A 9 -42.55 48.86 41.70
N ILE A 10 -41.27 48.48 41.58
CA ILE A 10 -40.13 49.39 41.71
C ILE A 10 -40.18 50.57 40.73
N LEU A 11 -40.60 50.34 39.47
CA LEU A 11 -40.65 51.38 38.44
C LEU A 11 -41.83 52.32 38.65
N GLU A 12 -42.98 51.79 39.06
CA GLU A 12 -44.17 52.57 39.43
C GLU A 12 -43.88 53.49 40.63
N GLN A 13 -43.19 52.94 41.64
CA GLN A 13 -42.75 53.68 42.82
C GLN A 13 -41.71 54.74 42.46
N LEU A 14 -40.74 54.41 41.61
CA LEU A 14 -39.73 55.35 41.14
C LEU A 14 -40.35 56.49 40.34
N LEU A 15 -41.23 56.21 39.39
CA LEU A 15 -41.91 57.24 38.60
C LEU A 15 -42.71 58.17 39.52
N SER A 16 -43.47 57.60 40.47
CA SER A 16 -44.23 58.39 41.45
C SER A 16 -43.32 59.26 42.33
N HIS A 17 -42.17 58.73 42.78
CA HIS A 17 -41.18 59.47 43.56
C HIS A 17 -40.60 60.65 42.75
N LEU A 18 -40.24 60.42 41.49
CA LEU A 18 -39.72 61.46 40.60
C LEU A 18 -40.77 62.55 40.30
N GLU A 19 -42.04 62.17 40.11
CA GLU A 19 -43.14 63.12 39.92
C GLU A 19 -43.38 63.98 41.17
N ILE A 20 -43.20 63.42 42.37
CA ILE A 20 -43.28 64.16 43.65
C ILE A 20 -42.10 65.14 43.78
N GLN A 21 -40.88 64.72 43.47
CA GLN A 21 -39.67 65.54 43.64
C GLN A 21 -39.52 66.66 42.60
N PHE A 22 -39.84 66.39 41.34
CA PHE A 22 -39.57 67.33 40.23
C PHE A 22 -40.82 67.90 39.56
N GLY A 23 -42.01 67.40 39.92
CA GLY A 23 -43.29 67.75 39.33
C GLY A 23 -43.60 66.96 38.05
N LYS A 24 -44.84 66.50 37.92
CA LYS A 24 -45.31 65.66 36.79
C LYS A 24 -45.01 66.27 35.42
N THR A 25 -45.24 67.57 35.22
CA THR A 25 -44.98 68.25 33.95
C THR A 25 -43.49 68.21 33.56
N SER A 26 -42.57 68.32 34.52
CA SER A 26 -41.13 68.22 34.24
C SER A 26 -40.72 66.81 33.80
N ILE A 27 -41.33 65.78 34.40
CA ILE A 27 -41.07 64.39 34.05
C ILE A 27 -41.69 64.04 32.70
N ASP A 28 -42.92 64.50 32.43
CA ASP A 28 -43.58 64.31 31.13
C ASP A 28 -42.76 64.92 29.99
N HIS A 29 -42.22 66.13 30.18
CA HIS A 29 -41.32 66.78 29.23
C HIS A 29 -40.05 65.96 28.96
N LEU A 30 -39.43 65.41 30.01
CA LEU A 30 -38.26 64.52 29.85
C LEU A 30 -38.61 63.26 29.05
N LEU A 31 -39.75 62.62 29.32
CA LEU A 31 -40.18 61.43 28.58
C LEU A 31 -40.47 61.75 27.10
N GLN A 32 -41.08 62.91 26.82
CA GLN A 32 -41.34 63.37 25.45
C GLN A 32 -40.06 63.68 24.68
N GLU A 33 -39.14 64.47 25.26
CA GLU A 33 -37.86 64.79 24.63
C GLU A 33 -37.02 63.52 24.41
N PHE A 34 -37.01 62.59 25.36
CA PHE A 34 -36.36 61.29 25.16
C PHE A 34 -36.95 60.53 23.96
N CYS A 35 -38.28 60.43 23.85
CA CYS A 35 -38.92 59.78 22.71
C CYS A 35 -38.78 60.57 21.39
N ASN A 36 -38.42 61.85 21.43
CA ASN A 36 -38.12 62.63 20.25
C ASN A 36 -36.71 62.33 19.73
N GLU A 37 -35.73 62.24 20.63
CA GLU A 37 -34.34 61.89 20.30
C GLU A 37 -34.14 60.40 20.01
N PHE A 38 -34.79 59.55 20.80
CA PHE A 38 -34.72 58.09 20.73
C PHE A 38 -36.14 57.52 20.47
N PRO A 39 -36.69 57.73 19.27
CA PRO A 39 -38.07 57.36 18.97
C PRO A 39 -38.26 55.83 18.97
N PRO A 40 -39.27 55.31 19.70
CA PRO A 40 -39.69 53.92 19.57
C PRO A 40 -40.04 53.59 18.12
N ILE A 41 -39.88 52.33 17.70
CA ILE A 41 -40.08 51.89 16.30
C ILE A 41 -41.42 52.37 15.70
N ALA A 42 -42.50 52.31 16.47
CA ALA A 42 -43.82 52.76 16.01
C ALA A 42 -43.91 54.28 15.78
N VAL A 43 -43.19 55.08 16.58
CA VAL A 43 -43.07 56.53 16.42
C VAL A 43 -42.13 56.87 15.25
N TYR A 44 -40.99 56.19 15.17
CA TYR A 44 -40.01 56.37 14.09
C TYR A 44 -40.61 56.10 12.70
N ASN A 45 -41.39 55.01 12.58
CA ASN A 45 -42.12 54.65 11.36
C ASN A 45 -43.39 55.50 11.13
N LYS A 46 -43.65 56.52 11.96
CA LYS A 46 -44.80 57.44 11.89
C LYS A 46 -46.17 56.74 11.98
N LEU A 47 -46.24 55.60 12.67
CA LEU A 47 -47.49 54.86 12.89
C LEU A 47 -48.32 55.47 14.03
N VAL A 48 -47.66 56.05 15.05
CA VAL A 48 -48.29 56.73 16.19
C VAL A 48 -47.51 58.00 16.57
N SER A 49 -48.17 58.98 17.20
CA SER A 49 -47.48 60.15 17.77
C SER A 49 -46.86 59.83 19.13
N ILE A 50 -45.87 60.63 19.56
CA ILE A 50 -45.21 60.48 20.88
C ILE A 50 -46.23 60.52 22.02
N ASP A 51 -47.16 61.48 21.99
CA ASP A 51 -48.20 61.59 23.02
C ASP A 51 -49.14 60.39 23.04
N THR A 52 -49.46 59.83 21.88
CA THR A 52 -50.28 58.61 21.79
C THR A 52 -49.52 57.42 22.35
N TYR A 53 -48.23 57.29 22.01
CA TYR A 53 -47.37 56.23 22.53
C TYR A 53 -47.24 56.29 24.06
N LEU A 54 -46.92 57.46 24.63
CA LEU A 54 -46.74 57.61 26.07
C LEU A 54 -48.02 57.37 26.89
N ASN A 55 -49.19 57.59 26.31
CA ASN A 55 -50.48 57.31 26.96
C ASN A 55 -50.95 55.87 26.82
N ASP A 56 -50.25 55.05 26.01
CA ASP A 56 -50.57 53.65 25.80
C ASP A 56 -49.76 52.72 26.73
N SER A 57 -50.01 51.42 26.61
CA SER A 57 -49.30 50.37 27.30
C SER A 57 -48.83 49.29 26.32
N PHE A 58 -47.65 48.74 26.58
CA PHE A 58 -47.12 47.60 25.86
C PHE A 58 -46.98 46.41 26.81
N ASP A 59 -47.54 45.26 26.43
CA ASP A 59 -47.54 44.02 27.22
C ASP A 59 -48.01 44.21 28.68
N GLY A 60 -49.06 45.04 28.86
CA GLY A 60 -49.63 45.35 30.17
C GLY A 60 -48.86 46.35 31.03
N VAL A 61 -47.75 46.93 30.54
CA VAL A 61 -46.95 47.94 31.25
C VAL A 61 -47.09 49.30 30.56
N SER A 62 -47.29 50.36 31.34
CA SER A 62 -47.38 51.72 30.80
C SER A 62 -46.11 52.12 30.05
N ASN A 63 -46.27 52.70 28.86
CA ASN A 63 -45.12 53.15 28.06
C ASN A 63 -44.31 54.24 28.75
N ARG A 64 -44.89 55.00 29.69
CA ARG A 64 -44.13 55.92 30.56
C ARG A 64 -43.07 55.20 31.40
N LEU A 65 -43.40 54.02 31.92
CA LEU A 65 -42.48 53.21 32.72
C LEU A 65 -41.39 52.58 31.84
N ASN A 66 -41.77 52.12 30.64
CA ASN A 66 -40.81 51.60 29.65
C ASN A 66 -39.83 52.71 29.24
N THR A 67 -40.32 53.91 28.91
CA THR A 67 -39.47 55.07 28.58
C THR A 67 -38.56 55.46 29.76
N LEU A 68 -39.05 55.46 31.00
CA LEU A 68 -38.21 55.72 32.18
C LEU A 68 -37.10 54.68 32.33
N GLN A 69 -37.40 53.40 32.07
CA GLN A 69 -36.39 52.34 32.08
C GLN A 69 -35.33 52.55 30.99
N GLU A 70 -35.73 52.91 29.76
CA GLU A 70 -34.80 53.22 28.67
C GLU A 70 -33.91 54.43 28.97
N ILE A 71 -34.45 55.47 29.63
CA ILE A 71 -33.66 56.61 30.11
C ILE A 71 -32.56 56.16 31.09
N ILE A 72 -32.88 55.23 32.00
CA ILE A 72 -31.88 54.67 32.93
C ILE A 72 -30.82 53.86 32.16
N LEU A 73 -31.23 53.09 31.14
CA LEU A 73 -30.30 52.32 30.30
C LEU A 73 -29.39 53.22 29.48
N LEU A 74 -29.91 54.33 28.92
CA LEU A 74 -29.11 55.34 28.24
C LEU A 74 -28.05 55.90 29.18
N TRP A 75 -28.43 56.26 30.41
CA TRP A 75 -27.49 56.77 31.40
C TRP A 75 -26.40 55.75 31.77
N VAL A 76 -26.77 54.48 31.98
CA VAL A 76 -25.80 53.40 32.25
C VAL A 76 -24.84 53.23 31.07
N THR A 77 -25.36 53.28 29.85
CA THR A 77 -24.59 53.12 28.60
C THR A 77 -23.61 54.28 28.40
N ASN A 78 -24.04 55.51 28.65
CA ASN A 78 -23.19 56.71 28.56
C ASN A 78 -22.06 56.76 29.60
N ARG A 79 -22.17 55.96 30.67
CA ARG A 79 -21.10 55.77 31.66
C ARG A 79 -20.24 54.54 31.40
N ASN A 80 -20.36 53.94 30.22
CA ASN A 80 -19.52 52.85 29.75
C ASN A 80 -18.59 53.33 28.63
N PRO A 81 -17.29 53.55 28.91
CA PRO A 81 -16.36 54.07 27.91
C PRO A 81 -16.23 53.18 26.67
N ALA A 82 -16.33 51.86 26.81
CA ALA A 82 -16.26 50.92 25.69
C ALA A 82 -17.49 51.02 24.76
N ALA A 83 -18.69 51.29 25.30
CA ALA A 83 -19.91 51.43 24.50
C ALA A 83 -19.94 52.77 23.76
N VAL A 84 -19.65 53.87 24.45
CA VAL A 84 -19.66 55.23 23.88
C VAL A 84 -18.49 55.45 22.92
N GLY A 85 -17.32 54.86 23.21
CA GLY A 85 -16.15 54.96 22.33
C GLY A 85 -16.36 54.31 20.96
N ALA A 86 -17.19 53.25 20.88
CA ALA A 86 -17.52 52.58 19.63
C ALA A 86 -18.61 53.30 18.83
N PHE A 87 -19.61 53.90 19.50
CA PHE A 87 -20.79 54.50 18.84
C PHE A 87 -21.24 55.82 19.50
N PRO A 88 -20.42 56.88 19.47
CA PRO A 88 -20.71 58.12 20.18
C PRO A 88 -21.97 58.85 19.68
N GLU A 89 -22.33 58.63 18.41
CA GLU A 89 -23.50 59.26 17.76
C GLU A 89 -24.83 58.60 18.17
N LEU A 90 -24.81 57.34 18.62
CA LEU A 90 -26.03 56.58 18.95
C LEU A 90 -26.53 56.82 20.38
N PHE A 91 -25.72 57.44 21.25
CA PHE A 91 -26.03 57.60 22.67
C PHE A 91 -25.88 59.04 23.18
N ASP A 92 -25.88 60.06 22.30
CA ASP A 92 -25.67 61.46 22.73
C ASP A 92 -26.80 61.94 23.68
N GLU A 93 -26.43 62.39 24.88
CA GLU A 93 -27.35 62.89 25.91
C GLU A 93 -27.25 64.41 26.12
N LYS A 94 -26.54 65.15 25.26
CA LYS A 94 -26.34 66.60 25.43
C LYS A 94 -27.65 67.38 25.40
N HIS A 95 -28.54 67.06 24.47
CA HIS A 95 -29.83 67.74 24.34
C HIS A 95 -30.72 67.45 25.55
N LEU A 96 -30.85 66.18 25.97
CA LEU A 96 -31.53 65.84 27.22
C LEU A 96 -30.97 66.61 28.43
N ASN A 97 -29.64 66.75 28.53
CA ASN A 97 -29.02 67.50 29.62
C ASN A 97 -29.29 69.02 29.57
N ASN A 98 -29.45 69.59 28.38
CA ASN A 98 -29.65 71.02 28.18
C ASN A 98 -31.14 71.43 28.31
N GLU A 99 -32.03 70.63 27.72
CA GLU A 99 -33.45 70.96 27.59
C GLU A 99 -34.32 70.35 28.70
N THR A 100 -33.77 69.45 29.52
CA THR A 100 -34.53 68.76 30.57
C THR A 100 -33.78 68.70 31.90
N LYS A 101 -34.41 68.13 32.94
CA LYS A 101 -33.78 67.86 34.25
C LYS A 101 -33.07 66.51 34.31
N TYR A 102 -32.72 65.90 33.18
CA TYR A 102 -32.15 64.53 33.07
C TYR A 102 -31.03 64.24 34.09
N SER A 103 -30.00 65.09 34.19
CA SER A 103 -28.90 64.90 35.17
C SER A 103 -29.37 64.89 36.64
N PHE A 104 -30.34 65.72 37.00
CA PHE A 104 -30.89 65.76 38.36
C PHE A 104 -31.81 64.56 38.64
N VAL A 105 -32.60 64.17 37.64
CA VAL A 105 -33.45 62.97 37.70
C VAL A 105 -32.59 61.74 37.92
N MET A 106 -31.50 61.54 37.17
CA MET A 106 -30.63 60.37 37.35
C MET A 106 -29.92 60.34 38.71
N LYS A 107 -29.57 61.51 39.27
CA LYS A 107 -29.05 61.59 40.65
C LYS A 107 -30.11 61.13 41.67
N GLU A 108 -31.37 61.53 41.48
CA GLU A 108 -32.47 61.13 42.36
C GLU A 108 -32.83 59.65 42.18
N VAL A 109 -32.76 59.11 40.96
CA VAL A 109 -32.91 57.67 40.69
C VAL A 109 -31.92 56.86 41.51
N TYR A 110 -30.65 57.28 41.57
CA TYR A 110 -29.64 56.62 42.40
C TYR A 110 -29.99 56.65 43.89
N LEU A 111 -30.36 57.82 44.42
CA LEU A 111 -30.75 57.97 45.84
C LEU A 111 -31.97 57.12 46.19
N PHE A 112 -32.97 57.08 45.31
CA PHE A 112 -34.14 56.23 45.48
C PHE A 112 -33.73 54.75 45.55
N LEU A 113 -32.92 54.27 44.59
CA LEU A 113 -32.51 52.86 44.54
C LEU A 113 -31.62 52.46 45.72
N ASP A 114 -30.93 53.40 46.37
CA ASP A 114 -30.15 53.16 47.59
C ASP A 114 -31.02 52.86 48.81
N THR A 115 -32.28 53.33 48.80
CA THR A 115 -33.27 52.98 49.85
C THR A 115 -33.91 51.61 49.64
N GLN A 116 -33.65 50.96 48.51
CA GLN A 116 -34.28 49.70 48.11
C GLN A 116 -33.37 48.51 48.45
N PRO A 117 -33.91 47.28 48.55
CA PRO A 117 -33.08 46.11 48.83
C PRO A 117 -31.98 45.95 47.79
N HIS A 118 -30.75 45.70 48.24
CA HIS A 118 -29.61 45.43 47.36
C HIS A 118 -29.76 44.11 46.57
N PHE A 119 -28.99 43.98 45.49
CA PHE A 119 -29.07 42.85 44.56
C PHE A 119 -27.71 42.43 44.00
N GLY A 120 -27.67 41.25 43.39
CA GLY A 120 -26.47 40.72 42.76
C GLY A 120 -25.53 39.98 43.73
N PRO A 121 -24.44 39.38 43.21
CA PRO A 121 -23.49 38.58 43.98
C PRO A 121 -22.76 39.39 45.07
N ASP A 122 -22.52 40.68 44.82
CA ASP A 122 -21.81 41.58 45.74
C ASP A 122 -22.77 42.40 46.63
N ASN A 123 -24.08 42.11 46.58
CA ASN A 123 -25.14 42.75 47.39
C ASN A 123 -25.05 44.29 47.41
N GLN A 124 -25.16 44.90 46.24
CA GLN A 124 -24.96 46.34 46.03
C GLN A 124 -26.21 47.03 45.47
N ASN A 125 -26.16 48.37 45.39
CA ASN A 125 -27.17 49.19 44.70
C ASN A 125 -27.34 48.73 43.24
N LEU A 126 -28.57 48.76 42.72
CA LEU A 126 -28.89 48.23 41.39
C LEU A 126 -28.14 48.98 40.26
N LEU A 127 -27.95 50.30 40.37
CA LEU A 127 -27.17 51.06 39.38
C LEU A 127 -25.68 50.76 39.46
N ASP A 128 -25.13 50.57 40.66
CA ASP A 128 -23.73 50.16 40.84
C ASP A 128 -23.48 48.78 40.25
N MET A 129 -24.46 47.88 40.42
CA MET A 129 -24.43 46.58 39.76
C MET A 129 -24.41 46.74 38.24
N PHE A 130 -25.32 47.49 37.62
CA PHE A 130 -25.29 47.66 36.16
C PHE A 130 -23.99 48.29 35.64
N ARG A 131 -23.31 49.11 36.46
CA ARG A 131 -22.05 49.76 36.09
C ARG A 131 -20.81 48.93 36.38
N SER A 132 -20.88 47.91 37.23
CA SER A 132 -19.69 47.18 37.67
C SER A 132 -18.89 46.51 36.54
N PRO A 133 -19.48 46.01 35.43
CA PRO A 133 -18.71 45.52 34.29
C PRO A 133 -17.87 46.63 33.65
N ALA A 134 -18.48 47.79 33.40
CA ALA A 134 -17.82 48.94 32.78
C ALA A 134 -16.74 49.57 33.69
N LEU A 135 -16.86 49.43 35.01
CA LEU A 135 -15.82 49.86 35.95
C LEU A 135 -14.65 48.88 36.01
N ALA A 136 -14.93 47.58 35.99
CA ALA A 136 -13.92 46.54 36.05
C ALA A 136 -13.12 46.43 34.73
N VAL A 137 -13.80 46.59 33.59
CA VAL A 137 -13.20 46.48 32.26
C VAL A 137 -13.66 47.65 31.37
N PRO A 138 -13.09 48.86 31.53
CA PRO A 138 -13.65 50.08 30.95
C PRO A 138 -13.54 50.17 29.43
N ASN A 139 -12.56 49.51 28.80
CA ASN A 139 -12.22 49.71 27.40
C ASN A 139 -12.42 48.45 26.52
N SER A 140 -13.18 47.46 26.98
CA SER A 140 -13.42 46.23 26.22
C SER A 140 -14.82 45.68 26.47
N LEU A 141 -15.69 45.76 25.46
CA LEU A 141 -17.02 45.11 25.50
C LEU A 141 -16.91 43.58 25.68
N PRO A 142 -16.01 42.85 24.98
CA PRO A 142 -15.81 41.42 25.25
C PRO A 142 -15.43 41.13 26.71
N GLY A 143 -14.51 41.92 27.28
CA GLY A 143 -14.10 41.75 28.67
C GLY A 143 -15.20 42.09 29.69
N GLN A 144 -16.11 43.02 29.36
CA GLN A 144 -17.29 43.30 30.18
C GLN A 144 -18.30 42.14 30.14
N LEU A 145 -18.53 41.56 28.96
CA LEU A 145 -19.39 40.38 28.80
C LEU A 145 -18.83 39.17 29.56
N GLU A 146 -17.50 38.99 29.56
CA GLU A 146 -16.81 37.96 30.35
C GLU A 146 -16.91 38.20 31.87
N TYR A 147 -16.85 39.46 32.30
CA TYR A 147 -17.13 39.85 33.69
C TYR A 147 -18.57 39.48 34.09
N ILE A 148 -19.56 39.80 33.24
CA ILE A 148 -20.96 39.44 33.45
C ILE A 148 -21.14 37.91 33.51
N ARG A 149 -20.51 37.15 32.61
CA ARG A 149 -20.56 35.68 32.58
C ARG A 149 -20.06 35.09 33.91
N SER A 150 -18.89 35.53 34.36
CA SER A 150 -18.22 34.99 35.53
C SER A 150 -18.86 35.40 36.86
N ARG A 151 -19.34 36.65 36.97
CA ARG A 151 -19.89 37.19 38.22
C ARG A 151 -21.41 37.05 38.32
N TRP A 152 -22.13 37.19 37.20
CA TRP A 152 -23.60 37.22 37.19
C TRP A 152 -24.23 35.96 36.60
N GLY A 153 -23.45 34.94 36.20
CA GLY A 153 -23.95 33.76 35.50
C GLY A 153 -25.19 33.11 36.11
N VAL A 154 -25.25 33.00 37.45
CA VAL A 154 -26.40 32.42 38.19
C VAL A 154 -27.69 33.25 38.05
N LEU A 155 -27.58 34.55 37.75
CA LEU A 155 -28.70 35.48 37.61
C LEU A 155 -29.27 35.53 36.19
N LEU A 156 -28.50 35.09 35.18
CA LEU A 156 -28.82 35.27 33.76
C LEU A 156 -29.82 34.23 33.23
N GLY A 157 -29.88 33.03 33.82
CA GLY A 157 -30.76 31.95 33.35
C GLY A 157 -30.61 31.72 31.83
N LYS A 158 -31.72 31.86 31.08
CA LYS A 158 -31.74 31.71 29.61
C LYS A 158 -30.84 32.70 28.86
N PHE A 159 -30.53 33.86 29.44
CA PHE A 159 -29.67 34.86 28.81
C PHE A 159 -28.18 34.48 28.85
N LEU A 160 -27.80 33.48 29.66
CA LEU A 160 -26.43 32.98 29.70
C LEU A 160 -26.02 32.36 28.36
N TYR A 161 -26.89 31.57 27.73
CA TYR A 161 -26.60 30.97 26.42
C TYR A 161 -26.45 32.02 25.31
N ARG A 162 -27.29 33.07 25.34
CA ARG A 162 -27.16 34.21 24.42
C ARG A 162 -25.84 34.96 24.63
N LEU A 163 -25.44 35.18 25.88
CA LEU A 163 -24.16 35.81 26.23
C LEU A 163 -22.97 34.99 25.75
N LEU A 164 -22.98 33.68 25.99
CA LEU A 164 -21.94 32.75 25.56
C LEU A 164 -21.78 32.76 24.03
N SER A 165 -22.89 32.70 23.30
CA SER A 165 -22.88 32.74 21.82
C SER A 165 -22.38 34.09 21.28
N SER A 166 -22.72 35.20 21.96
CA SER A 166 -22.24 36.54 21.58
C SER A 166 -20.74 36.71 21.84
N LEU A 167 -20.23 36.15 22.94
CA LEU A 167 -18.78 36.11 23.24
C LEU A 167 -18.01 35.29 22.21
N ASP A 168 -18.60 34.20 21.74
CA ASP A 168 -18.00 33.36 20.70
C ASP A 168 -17.97 34.06 19.34
N LEU A 169 -19.03 34.76 18.97
CA LEU A 169 -19.07 35.59 17.77
C LEU A 169 -17.98 36.68 17.80
N LEU A 170 -17.82 37.37 18.93
CA LEU A 170 -16.76 38.38 19.09
C LEU A 170 -15.36 37.78 19.00
N ARG A 171 -15.15 36.58 19.57
CA ARG A 171 -13.88 35.85 19.43
C ARG A 171 -13.61 35.43 17.99
N GLU A 172 -14.66 35.12 17.23
CA GLU A 172 -14.58 34.77 15.82
C GLU A 172 -14.17 35.99 14.98
N GLU A 173 -14.74 37.17 15.27
CA GLU A 173 -14.38 38.45 14.65
C GLU A 173 -12.92 38.86 14.93
N ASP A 174 -12.42 38.60 16.14
CA ASP A 174 -11.04 38.89 16.56
C ASP A 174 -9.97 37.91 15.99
N LYS A 175 -10.37 36.80 15.35
CA LYS A 175 -9.42 35.85 14.75
C LYS A 175 -8.78 36.43 13.48
N LEU A 176 -7.52 36.88 13.59
CA LEU A 176 -6.66 37.17 12.43
C LEU A 176 -6.47 35.90 11.57
N GLY A 177 -6.81 36.00 10.28
CA GLY A 177 -6.86 34.88 9.34
C GLY A 177 -5.50 34.28 8.93
N PHE A 178 -5.59 33.02 8.51
CA PHE A 178 -4.64 32.16 7.78
C PHE A 178 -3.36 31.72 8.50
N THR A 179 -3.42 30.59 9.22
CA THR A 179 -2.25 29.72 9.42
C THR A 179 -2.59 28.26 9.07
N GLY A 180 -1.63 27.59 8.43
CA GLY A 180 -1.80 26.37 7.65
C GLY A 180 -1.99 25.05 8.44
N PRO A 181 -1.84 23.89 7.77
CA PRO A 181 -2.20 22.59 8.34
C PRO A 181 -1.36 22.24 9.57
N GLY A 182 -2.06 21.88 10.65
CA GLY A 182 -1.47 21.56 11.96
C GLY A 182 -0.70 20.24 12.02
N VAL A 183 0.06 20.09 13.12
CA VAL A 183 0.97 18.97 13.39
C VAL A 183 0.22 17.64 13.62
N THR A 184 0.68 16.57 12.96
CA THR A 184 0.18 15.19 13.16
C THR A 184 0.44 14.70 14.59
N GLN A 185 -0.62 14.41 15.35
CA GLN A 185 -0.53 13.85 16.69
C GLN A 185 -0.80 12.33 16.67
N VAL A 186 -0.08 11.59 17.52
CA VAL A 186 -0.35 10.15 17.71
C VAL A 186 -1.68 9.99 18.44
N PRO A 187 -2.62 9.16 17.97
CA PRO A 187 -3.83 8.87 18.71
C PRO A 187 -3.46 8.24 20.05
N VAL A 188 -3.67 9.00 21.12
CA VAL A 188 -3.80 8.42 22.45
C VAL A 188 -5.25 7.99 22.54
N TYR A 189 -5.50 6.69 22.36
CA TYR A 189 -6.78 6.11 22.73
C TYR A 189 -6.96 6.33 24.23
N SER A 190 -7.64 7.41 24.60
CA SER A 190 -8.16 7.57 25.95
C SER A 190 -9.19 6.45 26.13
N LEU A 191 -8.73 5.34 26.72
CA LEU A 191 -9.54 4.18 27.10
C LEU A 191 -10.86 4.60 27.77
N ALA A 192 -10.86 5.69 28.54
CA ALA A 192 -12.05 6.22 29.20
C ALA A 192 -13.17 6.71 28.25
N SER A 193 -12.85 7.08 26.99
CA SER A 193 -13.83 7.56 26.02
C SER A 193 -14.41 6.47 25.12
N LEU A 194 -13.59 5.55 24.61
CA LEU A 194 -14.04 4.45 23.74
C LEU A 194 -14.60 3.23 24.50
N ASP A 195 -14.22 3.01 25.76
CA ASP A 195 -14.82 1.94 26.60
C ASP A 195 -16.30 2.21 26.91
N SER A 196 -16.72 3.48 26.89
CA SER A 196 -18.12 3.86 27.05
C SER A 196 -18.97 3.62 25.79
N GLU A 197 -18.31 3.37 24.64
CA GLU A 197 -18.94 3.21 23.35
C GLU A 197 -19.10 1.74 22.95
N LYS A 198 -20.23 1.44 22.31
CA LYS A 198 -20.62 0.08 21.92
C LYS A 198 -19.83 -0.40 20.71
N GLU A 199 -19.27 -1.61 20.81
CA GLU A 199 -18.68 -2.34 19.68
C GLU A 199 -19.77 -2.81 18.71
N GLN A 200 -19.73 -2.34 17.46
CA GLN A 200 -20.71 -2.58 16.40
C GLN A 200 -20.07 -2.73 15.01
N TYR A 201 -19.06 -3.58 14.91
CA TYR A 201 -18.39 -3.91 13.65
C TYR A 201 -19.36 -4.47 12.59
N SER A 202 -19.20 -4.03 11.34
CA SER A 202 -19.85 -4.69 10.20
C SER A 202 -19.18 -6.01 9.87
N THR A 203 -19.98 -6.95 9.37
CA THR A 203 -19.50 -8.26 8.92
C THR A 203 -18.86 -8.13 7.54
N ASP A 204 -17.60 -8.54 7.42
CA ASP A 204 -16.91 -8.57 6.13
C ASP A 204 -17.39 -9.76 5.28
N ARG A 205 -17.47 -9.55 3.97
CA ARG A 205 -17.56 -10.64 2.98
C ARG A 205 -16.17 -11.22 2.72
N GLU A 206 -16.12 -12.44 2.22
CA GLU A 206 -14.88 -13.20 2.02
C GLU A 206 -13.83 -12.46 1.17
N TRP A 207 -14.27 -11.67 0.19
CA TRP A 207 -13.40 -10.89 -0.68
C TRP A 207 -12.87 -9.60 -0.02
N MET A 208 -13.56 -9.05 0.99
CA MET A 208 -13.27 -7.71 1.54
C MET A 208 -11.90 -7.62 2.25
N PRO A 209 -11.48 -8.59 3.08
CA PRO A 209 -10.13 -8.59 3.66
C PRO A 209 -9.02 -8.72 2.61
N ARG A 210 -9.32 -9.35 1.47
CA ARG A 210 -8.37 -9.65 0.39
C ARG A 210 -8.34 -8.58 -0.70
N LEU A 211 -9.04 -7.47 -0.50
CA LEU A 211 -9.10 -6.38 -1.46
C LEU A 211 -7.72 -5.70 -1.57
N VAL A 212 -7.27 -5.49 -2.80
CA VAL A 212 -6.12 -4.66 -3.17
C VAL A 212 -6.64 -3.58 -4.11
N LEU A 213 -6.59 -2.33 -3.69
CA LEU A 213 -7.23 -1.22 -4.39
C LEU A 213 -6.20 -0.41 -5.17
N LEU A 214 -6.49 -0.12 -6.43
CA LEU A 214 -5.74 0.84 -7.24
C LEU A 214 -6.59 2.08 -7.50
N ALA A 215 -6.09 3.26 -7.15
CA ALA A 215 -6.73 4.53 -7.43
C ALA A 215 -6.25 5.12 -8.77
N LYS A 216 -7.17 5.49 -9.65
CA LYS A 216 -6.88 6.18 -10.92
C LYS A 216 -7.82 7.37 -11.12
N ASN A 217 -7.22 8.54 -11.34
CA ASN A 217 -7.92 9.69 -11.92
C ASN A 217 -8.36 9.34 -13.36
N SER A 218 -9.66 9.26 -13.58
CA SER A 218 -10.23 8.66 -14.80
C SER A 218 -9.78 9.38 -16.07
N LEU A 219 -9.94 10.71 -16.14
CA LEU A 219 -9.62 11.47 -17.35
C LEU A 219 -8.12 11.46 -17.66
N VAL A 220 -7.29 11.64 -16.63
CA VAL A 220 -5.82 11.57 -16.76
C VAL A 220 -5.38 10.18 -17.21
N TRP A 221 -5.98 9.13 -16.65
CA TRP A 221 -5.63 7.75 -16.99
C TRP A 221 -6.01 7.41 -18.44
N LEU A 222 -7.19 7.86 -18.91
CA LEU A 222 -7.61 7.67 -20.31
C LEU A 222 -6.64 8.37 -21.29
N ASP A 223 -6.16 9.58 -20.97
CA ASP A 223 -5.12 10.28 -21.75
C ASP A 223 -3.79 9.50 -21.77
N GLN A 224 -3.33 9.01 -20.61
CA GLN A 224 -2.11 8.19 -20.51
C GLN A 224 -2.23 6.86 -21.27
N LEU A 225 -3.38 6.18 -21.18
CA LEU A 225 -3.65 4.98 -21.96
C LEU A 225 -3.65 5.28 -23.46
N SER A 226 -4.20 6.43 -23.87
CA SER A 226 -4.17 6.83 -25.27
C SER A 226 -2.75 6.92 -25.82
N LYS A 227 -1.86 7.52 -25.02
CA LYS A 227 -0.42 7.62 -25.33
C LYS A 227 0.25 6.24 -25.33
N LYS A 228 -0.04 5.40 -24.33
CA LYS A 228 0.54 4.05 -24.17
C LYS A 228 0.19 3.11 -25.34
N TYR A 229 -1.06 3.12 -25.79
CA TYR A 229 -1.57 2.23 -26.83
C TYR A 229 -1.61 2.87 -28.24
N GLY A 230 -1.22 4.14 -28.37
CA GLY A 230 -1.21 4.85 -29.64
C GLY A 230 -2.59 5.02 -30.30
N THR A 231 -3.67 4.94 -29.52
CA THR A 231 -5.06 5.01 -29.98
C THR A 231 -5.84 5.99 -29.10
N SER A 232 -6.79 6.75 -29.65
CA SER A 232 -7.59 7.68 -28.85
C SER A 232 -8.57 6.91 -27.95
N ILE A 233 -8.35 7.03 -26.64
CA ILE A 233 -9.16 6.44 -25.56
C ILE A 233 -9.73 7.59 -24.75
N THR A 234 -11.01 7.88 -24.92
CA THR A 234 -11.71 8.98 -24.22
C THR A 234 -12.89 8.49 -23.39
N ARG A 235 -13.28 7.22 -23.53
CA ARG A 235 -14.42 6.62 -22.83
C ARG A 235 -13.99 5.36 -22.06
N LEU A 236 -14.75 5.02 -21.02
CA LEU A 236 -14.47 3.86 -20.15
C LEU A 236 -14.52 2.51 -20.90
N ASP A 237 -15.42 2.37 -21.86
CA ASP A 237 -15.55 1.17 -22.69
C ASP A 237 -14.36 0.95 -23.64
N GLN A 238 -13.58 2.00 -23.90
CA GLN A 238 -12.41 1.96 -24.78
C GLN A 238 -11.11 1.54 -24.06
N ILE A 239 -11.14 1.37 -22.73
CA ILE A 239 -9.98 0.85 -22.00
C ILE A 239 -9.66 -0.56 -22.52
N PRO A 240 -8.44 -0.82 -23.03
CA PRO A 240 -8.08 -2.10 -23.64
C PRO A 240 -8.16 -3.26 -22.65
N ASP A 241 -8.47 -4.45 -23.15
CA ASP A 241 -8.53 -5.68 -22.36
C ASP A 241 -7.16 -6.05 -21.80
N GLU A 242 -6.10 -5.79 -22.58
CA GLU A 242 -4.70 -6.00 -22.19
C GLU A 242 -4.33 -5.19 -20.94
N GLU A 243 -4.89 -3.98 -20.77
CA GLU A 243 -4.66 -3.18 -19.57
C GLU A 243 -5.31 -3.83 -18.35
N LEU A 244 -6.54 -4.33 -18.48
CA LEU A 244 -7.23 -5.03 -17.41
C LEU A 244 -6.53 -6.35 -17.04
N ASP A 245 -6.00 -7.06 -18.05
CA ASP A 245 -5.19 -8.27 -17.84
C ASP A 245 -3.90 -7.97 -17.09
N ILE A 246 -3.24 -6.82 -17.37
CA ILE A 246 -2.08 -6.37 -16.59
C ILE A 246 -2.48 -6.11 -15.13
N LEU A 247 -3.59 -5.40 -14.87
CA LEU A 247 -4.03 -5.12 -13.51
C LEU A 247 -4.32 -6.41 -12.73
N ALA A 248 -5.04 -7.36 -13.36
CA ALA A 248 -5.36 -8.64 -12.75
C ALA A 248 -4.11 -9.48 -12.48
N ARG A 249 -3.18 -9.56 -13.45
CA ARG A 249 -1.90 -10.27 -13.30
C ARG A 249 -1.06 -9.68 -12.16
N ARG A 250 -1.12 -8.37 -11.91
CA ARG A 250 -0.42 -7.71 -10.80
C ARG A 250 -1.08 -7.93 -9.43
N GLY A 251 -2.24 -8.59 -9.39
CA GLY A 251 -2.97 -8.92 -8.15
C GLY A 251 -3.93 -7.83 -7.67
N PHE A 252 -4.23 -6.81 -8.49
CA PHE A 252 -5.25 -5.82 -8.14
C PHE A 252 -6.64 -6.45 -8.26
N THR A 253 -7.45 -6.28 -7.21
CA THR A 253 -8.82 -6.82 -7.13
C THR A 253 -9.88 -5.72 -6.99
N GLY A 254 -9.44 -4.47 -6.85
CA GLY A 254 -10.28 -3.28 -6.89
C GLY A 254 -9.67 -2.17 -7.74
N LEU A 255 -10.51 -1.47 -8.50
CA LEU A 255 -10.14 -0.31 -9.29
C LEU A 255 -11.04 0.87 -8.93
N TRP A 256 -10.49 1.84 -8.22
CA TRP A 256 -11.16 3.09 -7.88
C TRP A 256 -10.93 4.12 -8.96
N LEU A 257 -12.02 4.51 -9.61
CA LEU A 257 -12.05 5.53 -10.65
C LEU A 257 -12.55 6.84 -10.06
N ILE A 258 -11.67 7.83 -10.03
CA ILE A 258 -11.96 9.17 -9.48
C ILE A 258 -12.56 10.02 -10.60
N GLY A 259 -13.62 10.77 -10.26
CA GLY A 259 -14.27 11.69 -11.19
C GLY A 259 -15.16 11.03 -12.24
N LEU A 260 -15.89 9.98 -11.85
CA LEU A 260 -16.87 9.26 -12.67
C LEU A 260 -18.19 10.01 -12.87
N TRP A 261 -18.57 10.85 -11.91
CA TRP A 261 -19.88 11.48 -11.84
C TRP A 261 -19.93 12.78 -12.65
N GLU A 262 -21.13 13.16 -13.09
CA GLU A 262 -21.38 14.41 -13.81
C GLU A 262 -21.08 15.63 -12.93
N ARG A 263 -20.20 16.51 -13.44
CA ARG A 263 -19.61 17.61 -12.66
C ARG A 263 -20.27 18.95 -12.94
N SER A 264 -20.14 19.87 -11.99
CA SER A 264 -20.64 21.24 -12.03
C SER A 264 -20.07 22.08 -13.17
N THR A 265 -20.89 22.72 -13.98
CA THR A 265 -20.40 23.70 -14.97
C THR A 265 -19.92 24.99 -14.31
N ALA A 266 -20.57 25.38 -13.21
CA ALA A 266 -20.20 26.55 -12.42
C ALA A 266 -18.80 26.42 -11.81
N SER A 267 -18.43 25.26 -11.26
CA SER A 267 -17.09 24.97 -10.72
C SER A 267 -15.99 25.22 -11.77
N ALA A 268 -16.14 24.69 -12.99
CA ALA A 268 -15.18 24.94 -14.06
C ALA A 268 -15.07 26.44 -14.38
N ARG A 269 -16.21 27.12 -14.52
CA ARG A 269 -16.27 28.55 -14.86
C ARG A 269 -15.58 29.42 -13.81
N ILE A 270 -15.80 29.13 -12.53
CA ILE A 270 -15.13 29.81 -11.41
C ILE A 270 -13.60 29.68 -11.55
N LYS A 271 -13.10 28.45 -11.74
CA LYS A 271 -11.66 28.19 -11.85
C LYS A 271 -11.02 28.88 -13.06
N GLN A 272 -11.73 28.90 -14.19
CA GLN A 272 -11.31 29.61 -15.40
C GLN A 272 -11.21 31.11 -15.19
N MET A 273 -12.19 31.71 -14.50
CA MET A 273 -12.16 33.14 -14.13
C MET A 273 -11.03 33.47 -13.15
N CYS A 274 -10.67 32.55 -12.26
CA CYS A 274 -9.58 32.68 -11.30
C CYS A 274 -8.18 32.36 -11.88
N GLY A 275 -8.05 32.26 -13.21
CA GLY A 275 -6.75 32.21 -13.90
C GLY A 275 -6.28 30.83 -14.37
N ASN A 276 -7.11 29.79 -14.31
CA ASN A 276 -6.80 28.47 -14.89
C ASN A 276 -7.74 28.14 -16.06
N PRO A 277 -7.44 28.57 -17.30
CA PRO A 277 -8.33 28.42 -18.45
C PRO A 277 -8.56 26.96 -18.87
N ASP A 278 -7.63 26.06 -18.55
CA ASP A 278 -7.71 24.62 -18.88
C ASP A 278 -8.35 23.78 -17.76
N ALA A 279 -8.69 24.38 -16.61
CA ALA A 279 -9.30 23.67 -15.48
C ALA A 279 -10.68 23.11 -15.86
N VAL A 280 -10.87 21.82 -15.59
CA VAL A 280 -12.22 21.24 -15.48
C VAL A 280 -12.73 21.36 -14.04
N SER A 281 -14.02 21.13 -13.88
CA SER A 281 -14.69 21.09 -12.60
C SER A 281 -14.02 20.12 -11.64
N SER A 282 -14.02 20.46 -10.35
CA SER A 282 -13.59 19.51 -9.31
C SER A 282 -14.37 18.20 -9.46
N ALA A 283 -13.68 17.06 -9.38
CA ALA A 283 -14.30 15.74 -9.33
C ALA A 283 -15.30 15.58 -8.15
N TYR A 284 -15.23 16.45 -7.14
CA TYR A 284 -16.12 16.46 -5.98
C TYR A 284 -17.17 17.58 -5.99
N SER A 285 -17.15 18.48 -6.99
CA SER A 285 -18.25 19.42 -7.22
C SER A 285 -19.27 18.79 -8.17
N LEU A 286 -20.18 18.00 -7.58
CA LEU A 286 -21.10 17.14 -8.31
C LEU A 286 -22.40 17.84 -8.67
N ALA A 287 -22.76 17.84 -9.95
CA ALA A 287 -24.07 18.28 -10.40
C ALA A 287 -25.15 17.23 -10.08
N ARG A 288 -24.80 15.94 -10.29
CA ARG A 288 -25.65 14.76 -10.05
C ARG A 288 -24.83 13.46 -10.02
N TYR A 289 -25.40 12.40 -9.44
CA TYR A 289 -24.79 11.06 -9.36
C TYR A 289 -25.08 10.18 -10.59
N ASP A 290 -24.96 10.78 -11.77
CA ASP A 290 -24.97 10.08 -13.05
C ASP A 290 -23.55 9.94 -13.58
N ILE A 291 -23.26 8.83 -14.26
CA ILE A 291 -21.95 8.63 -14.89
C ILE A 291 -21.77 9.67 -16.00
N ALA A 292 -20.65 10.39 -15.98
CA ALA A 292 -20.46 11.55 -16.83
C ALA A 292 -20.54 11.20 -18.32
N ALA A 293 -21.22 12.04 -19.09
CA ALA A 293 -21.38 11.81 -20.52
C ALA A 293 -20.04 11.84 -21.27
N GLU A 294 -19.08 12.64 -20.79
CA GLU A 294 -17.76 12.79 -21.41
C GLU A 294 -16.91 11.50 -21.38
N ILE A 295 -17.12 10.63 -20.38
CA ILE A 295 -16.45 9.32 -20.28
C ILE A 295 -17.32 8.17 -20.82
N GLY A 296 -18.45 8.51 -21.43
CA GLY A 296 -19.32 7.60 -22.16
C GLY A 296 -20.60 7.15 -21.46
N GLY A 297 -20.91 7.72 -20.30
CA GLY A 297 -22.15 7.48 -19.58
C GLY A 297 -22.29 6.04 -19.02
N TYR A 298 -23.53 5.68 -18.66
CA TYR A 298 -23.81 4.39 -18.01
C TYR A 298 -23.42 3.18 -18.87
N GLU A 299 -23.64 3.23 -20.18
CA GLU A 299 -23.32 2.12 -21.10
C GLU A 299 -21.82 1.80 -21.10
N ALA A 300 -20.96 2.83 -21.14
CA ALA A 300 -19.51 2.66 -21.12
C ALA A 300 -19.03 2.09 -19.77
N TYR A 301 -19.60 2.60 -18.68
CA TYR A 301 -19.33 2.10 -17.33
C TYR A 301 -19.74 0.62 -17.18
N GLU A 302 -20.95 0.24 -17.63
CA GLU A 302 -21.43 -1.13 -17.49
C GLU A 302 -20.56 -2.10 -18.29
N ASN A 303 -20.16 -1.71 -19.50
CA ASN A 303 -19.22 -2.49 -20.30
C ASN A 303 -17.89 -2.72 -19.54
N LEU A 304 -17.26 -1.65 -19.05
CA LEU A 304 -16.02 -1.74 -18.28
C LEU A 304 -16.19 -2.60 -17.02
N ARG A 305 -17.27 -2.38 -16.27
CA ARG A 305 -17.60 -3.13 -15.05
C ARG A 305 -17.63 -4.63 -15.33
N ASN A 306 -18.33 -5.04 -16.38
CA ASN A 306 -18.48 -6.45 -16.72
C ASN A 306 -17.13 -7.08 -17.15
N ARG A 307 -16.33 -6.37 -17.95
CA ARG A 307 -14.99 -6.84 -18.38
C ARG A 307 -13.98 -6.91 -17.23
N ALA A 308 -14.02 -5.94 -16.31
CA ALA A 308 -13.21 -5.94 -15.10
C ALA A 308 -13.61 -7.07 -14.15
N TRP A 309 -14.92 -7.29 -13.97
CA TRP A 309 -15.45 -8.34 -13.11
C TRP A 309 -15.05 -9.74 -13.56
N GLN A 310 -15.03 -10.00 -14.87
CA GLN A 310 -14.54 -11.27 -15.45
C GLN A 310 -13.08 -11.58 -15.05
N ARG A 311 -12.30 -10.55 -14.72
CA ARG A 311 -10.90 -10.64 -14.28
C ARG A 311 -10.74 -10.55 -12.75
N GLY A 312 -11.85 -10.58 -12.01
CA GLY A 312 -11.84 -10.47 -10.55
C GLY A 312 -11.66 -9.04 -10.00
N ILE A 313 -11.74 -8.02 -10.87
CA ILE A 313 -11.57 -6.61 -10.49
C ILE A 313 -12.93 -5.98 -10.22
N ARG A 314 -13.10 -5.43 -9.02
CA ARG A 314 -14.29 -4.70 -8.58
C ARG A 314 -14.11 -3.21 -8.82
N LEU A 315 -15.04 -2.57 -9.50
CA LEU A 315 -14.99 -1.11 -9.62
C LEU A 315 -15.40 -0.44 -8.32
N ALA A 316 -14.69 0.63 -7.98
CA ALA A 316 -14.97 1.49 -6.84
C ALA A 316 -15.26 2.92 -7.30
N SER A 317 -16.12 3.61 -6.57
CA SER A 317 -16.45 5.01 -6.82
C SER A 317 -16.28 5.86 -5.57
N ASP A 318 -16.00 7.15 -5.78
CA ASP A 318 -16.20 8.16 -4.75
C ASP A 318 -17.69 8.39 -4.46
N MET A 319 -17.98 8.78 -3.22
CA MET A 319 -19.26 9.33 -2.80
C MET A 319 -19.01 10.54 -1.90
N VAL A 320 -19.61 11.67 -2.25
CA VAL A 320 -19.45 12.96 -1.55
C VAL A 320 -20.76 13.35 -0.85
N PRO A 321 -21.06 12.82 0.35
CA PRO A 321 -22.36 13.03 0.98
C PRO A 321 -22.49 14.38 1.70
N ASN A 322 -21.41 15.13 1.90
CA ASN A 322 -21.45 16.35 2.71
C ASN A 322 -22.13 17.53 1.98
N HIS A 323 -21.91 17.66 0.67
CA HIS A 323 -22.32 18.81 -0.11
C HIS A 323 -22.66 18.41 -1.56
N MET A 324 -23.32 19.31 -2.28
CA MET A 324 -23.53 19.21 -3.73
C MET A 324 -22.89 20.42 -4.42
N ALA A 325 -22.74 20.42 -5.75
CA ALA A 325 -22.33 21.63 -6.46
C ALA A 325 -23.33 22.78 -6.31
N ILE A 326 -22.84 24.02 -6.42
CA ILE A 326 -23.70 25.22 -6.35
C ILE A 326 -24.77 25.28 -7.45
N ASP A 327 -24.50 24.69 -8.62
CA ASP A 327 -25.43 24.58 -9.76
C ASP A 327 -26.07 23.19 -9.88
N SER A 328 -26.04 22.37 -8.82
CA SER A 328 -26.63 21.03 -8.83
C SER A 328 -28.15 21.06 -8.95
N ASP A 329 -28.72 19.95 -9.45
CA ASP A 329 -30.17 19.75 -9.54
C ASP A 329 -30.85 19.88 -8.16
N TRP A 330 -30.11 19.62 -7.08
CA TRP A 330 -30.60 19.77 -5.71
C TRP A 330 -30.69 21.23 -5.30
N VAL A 331 -29.70 22.08 -5.59
CA VAL A 331 -29.76 23.51 -5.27
C VAL A 331 -30.85 24.22 -6.09
N ILE A 332 -31.00 23.83 -7.35
CA ILE A 332 -31.99 24.42 -8.25
C ILE A 332 -33.41 24.05 -7.79
N ASN A 333 -33.68 22.76 -7.61
CA ASN A 333 -35.05 22.24 -7.42
C ASN A 333 -35.44 21.99 -5.96
N ASN A 334 -34.48 21.86 -5.03
CA ASN A 334 -34.71 21.50 -3.63
C ASN A 334 -33.84 22.35 -2.67
N PRO A 335 -33.92 23.70 -2.71
CA PRO A 335 -33.03 24.57 -1.93
C PRO A 335 -33.20 24.41 -0.40
N ASP A 336 -34.31 23.85 0.08
CA ASP A 336 -34.56 23.57 1.51
C ASP A 336 -33.63 22.48 2.09
N ARG A 337 -32.92 21.74 1.23
CA ARG A 337 -31.97 20.71 1.67
C ARG A 337 -30.65 21.29 2.21
N PHE A 338 -30.39 22.58 1.99
CA PHE A 338 -29.10 23.20 2.27
C PHE A 338 -29.13 24.11 3.49
N LEU A 339 -27.97 24.32 4.11
CA LEU A 339 -27.81 25.35 5.12
C LEU A 339 -27.85 26.73 4.44
N ALA A 340 -28.83 27.55 4.81
CA ALA A 340 -29.06 28.83 4.16
C ALA A 340 -29.61 29.88 5.13
N LEU A 341 -29.37 31.14 4.81
CA LEU A 341 -29.94 32.31 5.46
C LEU A 341 -30.84 33.08 4.50
N PRO A 342 -31.89 33.76 5.01
CA PRO A 342 -32.70 34.67 4.21
C PRO A 342 -32.02 36.04 3.99
N TYR A 343 -30.86 36.28 4.59
CA TYR A 343 -30.08 37.52 4.52
C TYR A 343 -28.58 37.22 4.33
N SER A 344 -27.82 38.20 3.85
CA SER A 344 -26.35 38.10 3.77
C SER A 344 -25.74 38.09 5.17
N PRO A 345 -24.92 37.10 5.55
CA PRO A 345 -24.35 37.00 6.89
C PRO A 345 -23.40 38.16 7.21
N PHE A 346 -22.75 38.73 6.19
CA PHE A 346 -21.86 39.87 6.33
C PHE A 346 -22.34 41.06 5.48
N PRO A 347 -22.41 42.28 6.06
CA PRO A 347 -22.75 43.48 5.31
C PRO A 347 -21.73 43.86 4.24
N SER A 348 -20.47 43.41 4.39
CA SER A 348 -19.40 43.64 3.41
C SER A 348 -19.56 42.81 2.15
N TYR A 349 -20.34 41.72 2.18
CA TYR A 349 -20.47 40.84 1.03
C TYR A 349 -21.23 41.51 -0.12
N SER A 350 -20.73 41.33 -1.34
CA SER A 350 -21.31 41.85 -2.57
C SER A 350 -21.41 40.75 -3.62
N PHE A 351 -22.49 40.78 -4.41
CA PHE A 351 -22.81 39.73 -5.39
C PHE A 351 -23.03 40.37 -6.77
N ASP A 352 -22.09 41.22 -7.18
CA ASP A 352 -22.13 41.94 -8.45
C ASP A 352 -21.49 41.15 -9.60
N GLY A 353 -20.75 40.09 -9.27
CA GLY A 353 -20.15 39.14 -10.19
C GLY A 353 -21.12 38.41 -11.15
N PRO A 354 -20.57 37.56 -12.03
CA PRO A 354 -21.33 36.89 -13.08
C PRO A 354 -22.33 35.87 -12.50
N ASP A 355 -23.46 35.68 -13.20
CA ASP A 355 -24.38 34.58 -12.95
C ASP A 355 -23.73 33.26 -13.41
N LEU A 356 -23.61 32.32 -12.47
CA LEU A 356 -22.97 31.03 -12.65
C LEU A 356 -23.97 29.91 -12.98
N SER A 357 -25.27 30.17 -12.84
CA SER A 357 -26.31 29.20 -13.18
C SER A 357 -26.44 29.02 -14.70
N GLN A 358 -26.70 27.79 -15.14
CA GLN A 358 -27.11 27.48 -16.51
C GLN A 358 -28.64 27.46 -16.67
N ASP A 359 -29.40 27.33 -15.58
CA ASP A 359 -30.87 27.41 -15.62
C ASP A 359 -31.28 28.89 -15.61
N PRO A 360 -31.93 29.42 -16.67
CA PRO A 360 -32.31 30.82 -16.75
C PRO A 360 -33.29 31.26 -15.65
N ALA A 361 -33.96 30.31 -14.99
CA ALA A 361 -34.91 30.58 -13.92
C ALA A 361 -34.28 30.75 -12.54
N VAL A 362 -33.03 30.33 -12.34
CA VAL A 362 -32.32 30.47 -11.06
C VAL A 362 -31.04 31.25 -11.31
N GLU A 363 -30.80 32.29 -10.53
CA GLU A 363 -29.53 33.01 -10.51
C GLU A 363 -28.66 32.47 -9.39
N ILE A 364 -27.38 32.22 -9.68
CA ILE A 364 -26.38 31.81 -8.69
C ILE A 364 -25.19 32.76 -8.78
N LYS A 365 -24.86 33.44 -7.68
CA LYS A 365 -23.71 34.34 -7.60
C LYS A 365 -22.93 34.11 -6.32
N ILE A 366 -21.61 34.03 -6.43
CA ILE A 366 -20.69 33.99 -5.28
C ILE A 366 -20.27 35.41 -4.89
N ASP A 367 -19.78 35.57 -3.67
CA ASP A 367 -19.30 36.86 -3.18
C ASP A 367 -18.06 37.36 -3.97
N ASP A 368 -17.98 38.67 -4.21
CA ASP A 368 -16.94 39.25 -5.06
C ASP A 368 -15.54 39.17 -4.44
N HIS A 369 -15.41 39.12 -3.11
CA HIS A 369 -14.13 38.98 -2.40
C HIS A 369 -13.50 37.60 -2.60
N TYR A 370 -14.27 36.63 -3.09
CA TYR A 370 -13.72 35.34 -3.49
C TYR A 370 -12.74 35.49 -4.66
N TYR A 371 -13.10 36.22 -5.72
CA TYR A 371 -12.29 36.33 -6.94
C TYR A 371 -10.93 37.00 -6.70
N ASN A 372 -10.88 37.93 -5.76
CA ASN A 372 -9.66 38.65 -5.39
C ASN A 372 -8.98 38.08 -4.11
N ARG A 373 -9.55 37.02 -3.52
CA ARG A 373 -9.06 36.31 -2.32
C ARG A 373 -8.85 37.23 -1.10
N THR A 374 -9.69 38.24 -0.95
CA THR A 374 -9.63 39.16 0.19
C THR A 374 -10.48 38.71 1.38
N ASP A 375 -11.41 37.77 1.18
CA ASP A 375 -12.22 37.12 2.22
C ASP A 375 -12.40 35.62 1.91
N ALA A 376 -12.86 34.84 2.89
CA ALA A 376 -13.19 33.44 2.73
C ALA A 376 -14.48 33.21 1.91
N ALA A 377 -15.38 34.20 1.88
CA ALA A 377 -16.65 34.17 1.13
C ALA A 377 -17.51 32.94 1.47
N VAL A 378 -18.07 32.88 2.68
CA VAL A 378 -18.67 31.63 3.22
C VAL A 378 -20.04 31.24 2.66
N VAL A 379 -20.69 32.11 1.89
CA VAL A 379 -22.00 31.86 1.26
C VAL A 379 -22.02 32.31 -0.20
N PHE A 380 -22.92 31.72 -0.98
CA PHE A 380 -23.35 32.23 -2.28
C PHE A 380 -24.83 32.59 -2.27
N ARG A 381 -25.22 33.54 -3.12
CA ARG A 381 -26.60 33.96 -3.29
C ARG A 381 -27.28 33.14 -4.39
N ARG A 382 -28.45 32.56 -4.06
CA ARG A 382 -29.40 31.96 -4.99
C ARG A 382 -30.65 32.84 -5.08
N ILE A 383 -31.10 33.17 -6.29
CA ILE A 383 -32.41 33.79 -6.52
C ILE A 383 -33.22 32.93 -7.47
N ASP A 384 -34.38 32.46 -7.03
CA ASP A 384 -35.37 31.86 -7.92
C ASP A 384 -36.21 32.96 -8.59
N ARG A 385 -35.98 33.18 -9.88
CA ARG A 385 -36.65 34.24 -10.65
C ARG A 385 -38.14 33.95 -10.88
N ARG A 386 -38.61 32.73 -10.61
CA ARG A 386 -40.03 32.33 -10.78
C ARG A 386 -40.90 32.88 -9.65
N ASN A 387 -40.36 32.98 -8.43
CA ASN A 387 -41.11 33.39 -7.24
C ASN A 387 -40.43 34.49 -6.40
N GLY A 388 -39.20 34.89 -6.74
CA GLY A 388 -38.42 35.91 -6.02
C GLY A 388 -37.70 35.38 -4.76
N ASP A 389 -37.71 34.06 -4.51
CA ASP A 389 -37.05 33.45 -3.35
C ASP A 389 -35.55 33.68 -3.39
N THR A 390 -35.04 34.44 -2.42
CA THR A 390 -33.62 34.78 -2.28
C THR A 390 -33.04 34.10 -1.05
N ARG A 391 -31.97 33.32 -1.25
CA ARG A 391 -31.29 32.58 -0.18
C ARG A 391 -29.78 32.76 -0.29
N TYR A 392 -29.13 32.79 0.87
CA TYR A 392 -27.68 32.82 1.00
C TYR A 392 -27.25 31.47 1.54
N ILE A 393 -26.77 30.60 0.66
CA ILE A 393 -26.48 29.19 0.95
C ILE A 393 -25.01 29.06 1.31
N TYR A 394 -24.70 28.34 2.38
CA TYR A 394 -23.33 28.10 2.82
C TYR A 394 -22.58 27.16 1.87
N HIS A 395 -21.31 27.47 1.64
CA HIS A 395 -20.39 26.59 0.95
C HIS A 395 -19.99 25.40 1.85
N GLY A 396 -19.64 24.25 1.26
CA GLY A 396 -19.13 23.12 2.02
C GLY A 396 -17.82 23.47 2.73
N ASN A 397 -17.62 22.97 3.95
CA ASN A 397 -16.42 23.26 4.75
C ASN A 397 -16.14 22.11 5.74
N ASP A 398 -14.87 21.87 6.03
CA ASP A 398 -14.36 20.87 6.97
C ASP A 398 -13.88 21.46 8.32
N GLY A 399 -13.99 22.77 8.50
CA GLY A 399 -13.49 23.53 9.66
C GLY A 399 -12.19 24.28 9.38
N THR A 400 -11.72 24.29 8.14
CA THR A 400 -10.63 25.18 7.71
C THR A 400 -11.16 26.59 7.41
N SER A 401 -10.25 27.58 7.41
CA SER A 401 -10.62 28.98 7.19
C SER A 401 -11.06 29.27 5.74
N MET A 402 -10.83 28.36 4.78
CA MET A 402 -11.29 28.49 3.40
C MET A 402 -12.35 27.44 3.08
N PRO A 403 -13.61 27.83 2.80
CA PRO A 403 -14.63 26.90 2.33
C PRO A 403 -14.39 26.42 0.89
N TRP A 404 -15.04 25.30 0.54
CA TRP A 404 -15.11 24.77 -0.83
C TRP A 404 -16.14 25.57 -1.64
N ASN A 405 -15.71 26.72 -2.15
CA ASN A 405 -16.55 27.76 -2.76
C ASN A 405 -17.32 27.40 -4.05
N ASP A 406 -17.11 26.20 -4.59
CA ASP A 406 -17.88 25.63 -5.70
C ASP A 406 -18.91 24.58 -5.24
N THR A 407 -19.19 24.51 -3.95
CA THR A 407 -20.11 23.54 -3.34
C THR A 407 -21.15 24.21 -2.44
N ALA A 408 -22.22 23.48 -2.11
CA ALA A 408 -23.35 23.90 -1.28
C ALA A 408 -23.58 22.87 -0.16
N GLN A 409 -23.51 23.32 1.09
CA GLN A 409 -23.55 22.47 2.28
C GLN A 409 -24.96 21.94 2.58
N LEU A 410 -25.10 20.63 2.73
CA LEU A 410 -26.36 19.99 3.10
C LEU A 410 -26.68 20.18 4.60
N ASN A 411 -27.97 20.33 4.92
CA ASN A 411 -28.46 20.48 6.27
C ASN A 411 -28.86 19.13 6.88
N TYR A 412 -27.94 18.50 7.61
CA TYR A 412 -28.17 17.22 8.26
C TYR A 412 -29.06 17.27 9.51
N LEU A 413 -29.53 18.44 9.97
CA LEU A 413 -30.60 18.49 10.97
C LEU A 413 -31.95 18.08 10.36
N ASN A 414 -32.14 18.25 9.05
CA ASN A 414 -33.36 17.85 8.37
C ASN A 414 -33.39 16.31 8.13
N PRO A 415 -34.36 15.57 8.69
CA PRO A 415 -34.48 14.12 8.48
C PRO A 415 -34.68 13.73 7.01
N GLU A 416 -35.37 14.56 6.21
CA GLU A 416 -35.59 14.28 4.79
C GLU A 416 -34.29 14.35 3.98
N VAL A 417 -33.37 15.25 4.36
CA VAL A 417 -32.04 15.34 3.76
C VAL A 417 -31.24 14.08 4.05
N ARG A 418 -31.24 13.62 5.30
CA ARG A 418 -30.55 12.38 5.69
C ARG A 418 -31.05 11.18 4.89
N GLU A 419 -32.37 11.03 4.76
CA GLU A 419 -32.96 9.94 3.96
C GLU A 419 -32.63 10.06 2.47
N ALA A 420 -32.69 11.26 1.88
CA ALA A 420 -32.35 11.48 0.47
C ALA A 420 -30.89 11.11 0.17
N VAL A 421 -29.96 11.47 1.07
CA VAL A 421 -28.55 11.08 0.93
C VAL A 421 -28.39 9.56 1.11
N ILE A 422 -29.03 8.92 2.10
CA ILE A 422 -28.99 7.46 2.27
C ILE A 422 -29.46 6.73 1.01
N GLN A 423 -30.57 7.16 0.41
CA GLN A 423 -31.08 6.56 -0.83
C GLN A 423 -30.08 6.72 -1.98
N THR A 424 -29.44 7.89 -2.08
CA THR A 424 -28.39 8.13 -3.07
C THR A 424 -27.20 7.20 -2.84
N ILE A 425 -26.76 7.01 -1.60
CA ILE A 425 -25.70 6.05 -1.24
C ILE A 425 -26.09 4.62 -1.65
N LEU A 426 -27.34 4.21 -1.39
CA LEU A 426 -27.84 2.89 -1.77
C LEU A 426 -27.89 2.71 -3.30
N GLU A 427 -28.24 3.75 -4.05
CA GLU A 427 -28.17 3.74 -5.51
C GLU A 427 -26.74 3.60 -6.04
N VAL A 428 -25.77 4.26 -5.40
CA VAL A 428 -24.34 4.10 -5.70
C VAL A 428 -23.87 2.69 -5.34
N ALA A 429 -24.27 2.14 -4.18
CA ALA A 429 -23.93 0.79 -3.74
C ALA A 429 -24.41 -0.30 -4.71
N ARG A 430 -25.56 -0.11 -5.35
CA ARG A 430 -26.06 -1.02 -6.40
C ARG A 430 -25.20 -1.00 -7.67
N LYS A 431 -24.45 0.08 -7.92
CA LYS A 431 -23.54 0.23 -9.07
C LYS A 431 -22.11 -0.18 -8.70
N PHE A 432 -21.63 0.16 -7.51
CA PHE A 432 -20.25 -0.04 -7.10
C PHE A 432 -20.18 -0.85 -5.80
N PRO A 433 -19.59 -2.06 -5.82
CA PRO A 433 -19.41 -2.87 -4.62
C PRO A 433 -18.39 -2.27 -3.64
N ILE A 434 -17.67 -1.20 -4.02
CA ILE A 434 -16.73 -0.49 -3.16
C ILE A 434 -17.06 1.00 -3.26
N ILE A 435 -17.33 1.63 -2.11
CA ILE A 435 -17.58 3.08 -2.03
C ILE A 435 -16.55 3.70 -1.10
N ARG A 436 -15.84 4.72 -1.59
CA ARG A 436 -15.01 5.60 -0.78
C ARG A 436 -15.79 6.88 -0.48
N PHE A 437 -16.03 7.15 0.81
CA PHE A 437 -16.68 8.37 1.26
C PHE A 437 -15.65 9.46 1.49
N ASP A 438 -15.83 10.58 0.81
CA ASP A 438 -15.03 11.79 0.96
C ASP A 438 -15.34 12.52 2.27
N ALA A 439 -14.31 13.00 2.95
CA ALA A 439 -14.37 13.79 4.18
C ALA A 439 -15.42 13.27 5.20
N ALA A 440 -15.46 11.95 5.42
CA ALA A 440 -16.52 11.29 6.16
C ALA A 440 -16.65 11.78 7.61
N MET A 441 -15.53 12.24 8.20
CA MET A 441 -15.49 12.83 9.55
C MET A 441 -16.40 14.05 9.70
N THR A 442 -16.63 14.83 8.64
CA THR A 442 -17.46 16.06 8.68
C THR A 442 -18.93 15.77 9.03
N LEU A 443 -19.40 14.56 8.74
CA LEU A 443 -20.78 14.12 8.99
C LEU A 443 -20.95 13.28 10.26
N ALA A 444 -19.87 13.00 10.99
CA ALA A 444 -20.01 12.45 12.33
C ALA A 444 -20.73 13.49 13.20
N ARG A 445 -21.76 13.08 13.93
CA ARG A 445 -22.69 13.99 14.64
C ARG A 445 -21.96 15.03 15.50
N ARG A 446 -20.90 14.62 16.21
CA ARG A 446 -20.02 15.50 17.01
C ARG A 446 -19.38 16.62 16.19
N HIS A 447 -18.86 16.30 15.01
CA HIS A 447 -18.19 17.28 14.14
C HIS A 447 -19.20 18.14 13.40
N PHE A 448 -20.30 17.55 12.92
CA PHE A 448 -21.37 18.30 12.29
C PHE A 448 -21.92 19.38 13.24
N GLN A 449 -22.12 19.03 14.52
CA GLN A 449 -22.46 20.00 15.56
C GLN A 449 -21.39 21.09 15.70
N ARG A 450 -20.14 20.71 15.97
CA ARG A 450 -19.04 21.66 16.18
C ARG A 450 -18.91 22.68 15.03
N LEU A 451 -19.03 22.21 13.79
CA LEU A 451 -18.83 23.02 12.59
C LEU A 451 -20.01 23.95 12.32
N TRP A 452 -21.23 23.39 12.29
CA TRP A 452 -22.41 24.10 11.76
C TRP A 452 -23.34 24.64 12.83
N PHE A 453 -23.32 24.06 14.04
CA PHE A 453 -24.22 24.38 15.16
C PHE A 453 -23.45 24.30 16.49
N PRO A 454 -22.39 25.11 16.68
CA PRO A 454 -21.50 25.00 17.84
C PRO A 454 -22.26 25.10 19.16
N GLU A 455 -21.72 24.53 20.24
CA GLU A 455 -22.34 24.69 21.56
C GLU A 455 -22.14 26.14 22.06
N PRO A 456 -23.12 26.77 22.70
CA PRO A 456 -22.94 28.11 23.25
C PRO A 456 -21.75 28.18 24.21
N GLY A 457 -20.73 28.98 23.89
CA GLY A 457 -19.53 29.22 24.70
C GLY A 457 -18.28 28.46 24.25
N SER A 458 -18.37 27.62 23.21
CA SER A 458 -17.24 26.85 22.66
C SER A 458 -16.46 27.55 21.54
N GLY A 459 -17.00 28.63 20.97
CA GLY A 459 -16.50 29.26 19.75
C GLY A 459 -17.07 28.64 18.47
N GLY A 460 -16.98 29.37 17.35
CA GLY A 460 -17.28 28.90 16.00
C GLY A 460 -16.02 28.57 15.18
N ASP A 461 -16.06 27.44 14.45
CA ASP A 461 -15.03 27.06 13.47
C ASP A 461 -15.32 27.67 12.09
N ILE A 462 -16.61 27.82 11.74
CA ILE A 462 -17.05 28.38 10.46
C ILE A 462 -17.57 29.80 10.70
N PRO A 463 -17.06 30.82 9.96
CA PRO A 463 -17.52 32.19 10.10
C PRO A 463 -19.04 32.33 9.99
N SER A 464 -19.65 33.20 10.81
CA SER A 464 -21.09 33.42 11.01
C SER A 464 -21.88 32.25 11.62
N ARG A 465 -21.27 31.13 12.01
CA ARG A 465 -22.02 30.00 12.59
C ARG A 465 -22.19 30.08 14.10
N ALA A 466 -21.38 30.87 14.80
CA ALA A 466 -21.53 31.08 16.25
C ALA A 466 -22.91 31.65 16.65
N GLU A 467 -23.55 32.47 15.80
CA GLU A 467 -24.90 33.01 16.06
C GLU A 467 -26.01 31.96 15.96
N HIS A 468 -25.73 30.82 15.33
CA HIS A 468 -26.64 29.70 15.16
C HIS A 468 -26.27 28.51 16.08
N SER A 469 -25.65 28.82 17.22
CA SER A 469 -25.30 27.82 18.23
C SER A 469 -26.53 27.05 18.72
N LEU A 470 -26.35 25.75 18.99
CA LEU A 470 -27.41 24.90 19.53
C LEU A 470 -26.92 24.19 20.80
N PRO A 471 -27.70 24.23 21.90
CA PRO A 471 -27.43 23.38 23.06
C PRO A 471 -27.41 21.91 22.66
N ARG A 472 -26.54 21.14 23.31
CA ARG A 472 -26.32 19.72 23.00
C ARG A 472 -27.62 18.89 22.98
N ASP A 473 -28.50 19.08 23.96
CA ASP A 473 -29.74 18.30 24.05
C ASP A 473 -30.71 18.60 22.90
N GLU A 474 -30.79 19.86 22.47
CA GLU A 474 -31.64 20.26 21.33
C GLU A 474 -31.07 19.73 20.00
N PHE A 475 -29.75 19.80 19.84
CA PHE A 475 -29.07 19.22 18.68
C PHE A 475 -29.27 17.70 18.60
N LEU A 476 -29.11 16.99 19.73
CA LEU A 476 -29.35 15.55 19.80
C LEU A 476 -30.83 15.19 19.57
N ALA A 477 -31.78 16.05 19.93
CA ALA A 477 -33.17 15.85 19.58
C ALA A 477 -33.44 15.97 18.07
N ALA A 478 -32.75 16.88 17.38
CA ALA A 478 -32.88 17.06 15.92
C ALA A 478 -32.11 16.00 15.10
N MET A 479 -31.00 15.48 15.65
CA MET A 479 -30.18 14.42 15.07
C MET A 479 -29.99 13.27 16.08
N PRO A 480 -31.04 12.45 16.31
CA PRO A 480 -31.06 11.44 17.38
C PRO A 480 -30.08 10.27 17.16
N HIS A 481 -29.85 9.91 15.90
CA HIS A 481 -28.99 8.80 15.51
C HIS A 481 -27.72 9.30 14.80
N GLU A 482 -26.66 8.50 14.86
CA GLU A 482 -25.46 8.75 14.05
C GLU A 482 -25.76 8.42 12.59
N PHE A 483 -25.63 9.40 11.70
CA PHE A 483 -25.92 9.24 10.27
C PHE A 483 -25.18 8.04 9.66
N TRP A 484 -23.88 7.92 9.94
CA TRP A 484 -23.07 6.81 9.42
C TRP A 484 -23.51 5.45 9.94
N ARG A 485 -24.00 5.37 11.18
CA ARG A 485 -24.53 4.13 11.72
C ARG A 485 -25.78 3.69 10.95
N GLU A 486 -26.67 4.64 10.65
CA GLU A 486 -27.85 4.40 9.83
C GLU A 486 -27.46 3.94 8.41
N VAL A 487 -26.49 4.62 7.77
CA VAL A 487 -25.98 4.23 6.44
C VAL A 487 -25.49 2.79 6.45
N VAL A 488 -24.64 2.43 7.42
CA VAL A 488 -24.06 1.09 7.50
C VAL A 488 -25.16 0.04 7.73
N ASP A 489 -26.12 0.29 8.61
CA ASP A 489 -27.21 -0.65 8.89
C ASP A 489 -28.13 -0.84 7.68
N ARG A 490 -28.41 0.24 6.94
CA ARG A 490 -29.20 0.21 5.70
C ARG A 490 -28.46 -0.53 4.59
N VAL A 491 -27.18 -0.25 4.38
CA VAL A 491 -26.33 -0.97 3.39
C VAL A 491 -26.25 -2.45 3.73
N ALA A 492 -26.03 -2.83 5.00
CA ALA A 492 -26.00 -4.22 5.43
C ALA A 492 -27.31 -4.98 5.17
N LYS A 493 -28.44 -4.28 5.08
CA LYS A 493 -29.75 -4.86 4.78
C LYS A 493 -30.10 -4.86 3.30
N GLU A 494 -29.78 -3.78 2.59
CA GLU A 494 -30.28 -3.51 1.22
C GLU A 494 -29.22 -3.70 0.13
N ALA A 495 -27.93 -3.61 0.45
CA ALA A 495 -26.81 -3.78 -0.47
C ALA A 495 -25.62 -4.49 0.23
N PRO A 496 -25.82 -5.72 0.74
CA PRO A 496 -24.91 -6.36 1.69
C PRO A 496 -23.59 -6.90 1.10
N ASP A 497 -23.34 -6.67 -0.20
CA ASP A 497 -22.08 -6.97 -0.89
C ASP A 497 -21.30 -5.68 -1.21
N THR A 498 -21.49 -4.65 -0.38
CA THR A 498 -20.85 -3.33 -0.54
C THR A 498 -19.84 -3.09 0.57
N LEU A 499 -18.59 -2.83 0.19
CA LEU A 499 -17.54 -2.36 1.09
C LEU A 499 -17.63 -0.84 1.21
N LEU A 500 -17.69 -0.38 2.47
CA LEU A 500 -17.76 1.04 2.83
C LEU A 500 -16.43 1.48 3.39
N LEU A 501 -15.76 2.39 2.69
CA LEU A 501 -14.47 2.95 3.03
C LEU A 501 -14.68 4.41 3.44
N ALA A 502 -14.23 4.78 4.63
CA ALA A 502 -14.28 6.16 5.12
C ALA A 502 -12.91 6.83 4.98
N GLU A 503 -12.86 7.96 4.27
CA GLU A 503 -11.81 8.95 4.53
C GLU A 503 -12.19 9.69 5.82
N ALA A 504 -11.59 9.29 6.92
CA ALA A 504 -11.73 9.99 8.19
C ALA A 504 -10.35 10.20 8.80
N PHE A 505 -10.16 11.38 9.39
CA PHE A 505 -8.96 11.77 10.11
C PHE A 505 -9.35 12.20 11.54
N TRP A 506 -8.40 12.79 12.27
CA TRP A 506 -8.59 13.36 13.62
C TRP A 506 -8.77 12.32 14.73
N LEU A 507 -8.04 11.20 14.66
CA LEU A 507 -8.01 10.17 15.72
C LEU A 507 -9.35 9.45 15.91
N MET A 508 -10.19 9.47 14.87
CA MET A 508 -11.52 8.86 14.86
C MET A 508 -11.56 7.49 14.17
N GLU A 509 -10.42 6.95 13.75
CA GLU A 509 -10.36 5.74 12.95
C GLU A 509 -11.06 4.58 13.68
N GLY A 510 -10.73 4.40 14.97
CA GLY A 510 -11.40 3.46 15.86
C GLY A 510 -12.91 3.72 15.97
N TYR A 511 -13.35 4.97 16.09
CA TYR A 511 -14.78 5.33 16.15
C TYR A 511 -15.54 4.92 14.88
N PHE A 512 -14.98 5.22 13.71
CA PHE A 512 -15.61 4.91 12.42
C PHE A 512 -15.78 3.42 12.21
N VAL A 513 -14.79 2.62 12.59
CA VAL A 513 -14.83 1.18 12.31
C VAL A 513 -15.50 0.38 13.42
N ARG A 514 -15.22 0.70 14.68
CA ARG A 514 -15.73 -0.02 15.85
C ARG A 514 -17.14 0.41 16.22
N THR A 515 -17.41 1.71 16.30
CA THR A 515 -18.69 2.23 16.79
C THR A 515 -19.67 2.44 15.64
N LEU A 516 -19.25 3.12 14.56
CA LEU A 516 -20.09 3.39 13.39
C LEU A 516 -20.19 2.21 12.41
N GLY A 517 -19.27 1.24 12.48
CA GLY A 517 -19.31 0.01 11.69
C GLY A 517 -18.82 0.13 10.25
N MET A 518 -18.05 1.17 9.90
CA MET A 518 -17.41 1.21 8.58
C MET A 518 -16.53 -0.02 8.34
N HIS A 519 -16.50 -0.51 7.11
CA HIS A 519 -15.67 -1.66 6.77
C HIS A 519 -14.20 -1.28 6.80
N ARG A 520 -13.86 -0.13 6.21
CA ARG A 520 -12.48 0.37 6.13
C ARG A 520 -12.39 1.86 6.47
N VAL A 521 -11.24 2.28 7.00
CA VAL A 521 -10.93 3.69 7.29
C VAL A 521 -9.49 4.02 6.92
N TYR A 522 -9.23 5.22 6.42
CA TYR A 522 -7.88 5.67 6.10
C TYR A 522 -6.93 5.65 7.30
N ASN A 523 -5.68 5.25 7.06
CA ASN A 523 -4.60 5.30 8.04
C ASN A 523 -3.45 6.17 7.52
N SER A 524 -3.60 7.49 7.61
CA SER A 524 -2.55 8.43 7.18
C SER A 524 -1.29 8.40 8.06
N ALA A 525 -1.39 7.83 9.27
CA ALA A 525 -0.24 7.61 10.14
C ALA A 525 0.76 6.62 9.51
N PHE A 526 0.29 5.62 8.76
CA PHE A 526 1.16 4.70 8.01
C PHE A 526 2.11 5.46 7.08
N MET A 527 1.55 6.32 6.22
CA MET A 527 2.33 7.10 5.25
C MET A 527 3.27 8.09 5.96
N ASN A 528 2.72 8.95 6.82
CA ASN A 528 3.47 10.05 7.41
C ASN A 528 4.59 9.56 8.34
N MET A 529 4.30 8.61 9.25
CA MET A 529 5.30 8.14 10.21
C MET A 529 6.41 7.33 9.55
N LEU A 530 6.10 6.51 8.53
CA LEU A 530 7.14 5.74 7.83
C LEU A 530 7.99 6.63 6.91
N ARG A 531 7.40 7.66 6.29
CA ARG A 531 8.14 8.68 5.53
C ARG A 531 9.14 9.39 6.42
N ASP A 532 8.68 9.89 7.57
CA ASP A 532 9.43 10.73 8.49
C ASP A 532 10.31 9.92 9.48
N GLU A 533 10.35 8.59 9.33
CA GLU A 533 11.09 7.64 10.20
C GLU A 533 10.70 7.74 11.68
N GLU A 534 9.45 8.08 11.96
CA GLU A 534 8.87 8.09 13.31
C GLU A 534 8.48 6.67 13.77
N ASN A 535 9.41 5.71 13.60
CA ASN A 535 9.18 4.27 13.74
C ASN A 535 8.66 3.90 15.14
N THR A 536 9.17 4.55 16.19
CA THR A 536 8.70 4.37 17.57
C THR A 536 7.21 4.71 17.71
N LYS A 537 6.74 5.80 17.09
CA LYS A 537 5.34 6.21 17.14
C LYS A 537 4.46 5.22 16.38
N PHE A 538 4.91 4.76 15.21
CA PHE A 538 4.18 3.79 14.40
C PHE A 538 4.06 2.42 15.10
N ARG A 539 5.17 1.91 15.68
CA ARG A 539 5.14 0.68 16.49
C ARG A 539 4.23 0.82 17.71
N GLN A 540 4.29 1.95 18.42
CA GLN A 540 3.40 2.22 19.55
C GLN A 540 1.92 2.23 19.12
N LEU A 541 1.60 2.81 17.96
CA LEU A 541 0.25 2.83 17.41
C LEU A 541 -0.27 1.40 17.14
N ILE A 542 0.54 0.53 16.52
CA ILE A 542 0.16 -0.87 16.30
C ILE A 542 0.00 -1.61 17.63
N LYS A 543 0.97 -1.49 18.56
CA LYS A 543 0.91 -2.13 19.88
C LYS A 543 -0.36 -1.73 20.64
N ASN A 544 -0.64 -0.43 20.74
CA ASN A 544 -1.85 0.08 21.39
C ASN A 544 -3.12 -0.46 20.73
N THR A 545 -3.13 -0.56 19.39
CA THR A 545 -4.28 -1.11 18.66
C THR A 545 -4.47 -2.60 18.97
N LEU A 546 -3.40 -3.40 19.00
CA LEU A 546 -3.46 -4.83 19.34
C LEU A 546 -3.86 -5.09 20.79
N GLU A 547 -3.36 -4.28 21.74
CA GLU A 547 -3.72 -4.36 23.15
C GLU A 547 -5.18 -3.94 23.39
N PHE A 548 -5.69 -2.96 22.65
CA PHE A 548 -7.08 -2.50 22.78
C PHE A 548 -8.07 -3.42 22.05
N ASP A 549 -7.94 -3.53 20.74
CA ASP A 549 -8.80 -4.34 19.87
C ASP A 549 -8.13 -4.63 18.51
N PRO A 550 -7.56 -5.83 18.31
CA PRO A 550 -6.90 -6.21 17.06
C PRO A 550 -7.78 -6.04 15.81
N GLU A 551 -9.11 -6.13 15.97
CA GLU A 551 -10.10 -5.95 14.90
C GLU A 551 -9.95 -4.63 14.14
N ILE A 552 -9.46 -3.58 14.80
CA ILE A 552 -9.27 -2.27 14.19
C ILE A 552 -8.17 -2.33 13.13
N LEU A 553 -7.10 -3.10 13.37
CA LEU A 553 -5.94 -3.16 12.47
C LEU A 553 -6.34 -3.70 11.08
N ARG A 554 -7.22 -4.71 11.02
CA ARG A 554 -7.73 -5.24 9.74
C ARG A 554 -8.64 -4.29 8.97
N ARG A 555 -9.01 -3.16 9.55
CA ARG A 555 -9.89 -2.17 8.94
C ARG A 555 -9.17 -0.93 8.43
N TYR A 556 -7.86 -0.81 8.66
CA TYR A 556 -7.08 0.28 8.10
C TYR A 556 -6.89 0.14 6.60
N VAL A 557 -6.96 1.26 5.90
CA VAL A 557 -6.47 1.42 4.53
C VAL A 557 -5.07 2.00 4.62
N ASN A 558 -4.07 1.17 4.31
CA ASN A 558 -2.68 1.58 4.28
C ASN A 558 -2.32 2.00 2.85
N PHE A 559 -1.75 3.20 2.71
CA PHE A 559 -1.34 3.76 1.43
C PHE A 559 -0.05 4.55 1.56
N ILE A 560 0.72 4.63 0.47
CA ILE A 560 1.95 5.45 0.36
C ILE A 560 1.65 6.80 -0.30
N SER A 561 0.62 6.82 -1.13
CA SER A 561 0.10 8.02 -1.76
C SER A 561 -1.40 7.87 -1.99
N ASN A 562 -2.10 8.99 -2.00
CA ASN A 562 -3.50 9.09 -2.42
C ASN A 562 -3.61 10.33 -3.34
N PRO A 563 -4.80 10.63 -3.92
CA PRO A 563 -4.97 11.76 -4.83
C PRO A 563 -4.64 13.14 -4.22
N ASP A 564 -4.86 13.32 -2.92
CA ASP A 564 -4.68 14.58 -2.22
C ASP A 564 -3.27 14.77 -1.65
N GLU A 565 -2.46 13.72 -1.63
CA GLU A 565 -1.10 13.69 -1.10
C GLU A 565 -0.03 13.85 -2.21
N ARG A 566 1.23 14.05 -1.80
CA ARG A 566 2.37 14.06 -2.73
C ARG A 566 2.56 12.67 -3.36
N THR A 567 3.14 12.61 -4.56
CA THR A 567 3.38 11.33 -5.24
C THR A 567 4.30 10.43 -4.43
N ALA A 568 4.17 9.12 -4.60
CA ALA A 568 4.96 8.16 -3.82
C ALA A 568 6.48 8.34 -4.05
N VAL A 569 6.88 8.66 -5.27
CA VAL A 569 8.27 8.94 -5.65
C VAL A 569 8.79 10.21 -4.97
N ASP A 570 8.00 11.27 -4.87
CA ASP A 570 8.40 12.49 -4.17
C ASP A 570 8.59 12.24 -2.66
N GLN A 571 7.73 11.40 -2.07
CA GLN A 571 7.74 11.15 -0.63
C GLN A 571 8.80 10.13 -0.18
N PHE A 572 9.02 9.07 -0.94
CA PHE A 572 9.86 7.92 -0.53
C PHE A 572 11.03 7.63 -1.48
N GLY A 573 11.13 8.35 -2.61
CA GLY A 573 12.09 8.05 -3.66
C GLY A 573 11.74 6.78 -4.44
N LYS A 574 12.75 6.19 -5.08
CA LYS A 574 12.63 4.97 -5.91
C LYS A 574 13.47 3.80 -5.39
N GLY A 575 14.18 4.00 -4.27
CA GLY A 575 15.10 3.02 -3.70
C GLY A 575 14.45 2.09 -2.68
N ASP A 576 15.29 1.49 -1.84
CA ASP A 576 14.88 0.45 -0.90
C ASP A 576 13.85 0.91 0.14
N LYS A 577 13.88 2.18 0.55
CA LYS A 577 12.87 2.75 1.46
C LYS A 577 11.46 2.65 0.87
N TYR A 578 11.29 2.97 -0.41
CA TYR A 578 10.01 2.87 -1.10
C TYR A 578 9.52 1.41 -1.12
N PHE A 579 10.37 0.47 -1.53
CA PHE A 579 9.99 -0.95 -1.64
C PHE A 579 9.78 -1.61 -0.27
N GLY A 580 10.52 -1.21 0.75
CA GLY A 580 10.32 -1.66 2.11
C GLY A 580 8.97 -1.23 2.70
N VAL A 581 8.61 0.04 2.51
CA VAL A 581 7.28 0.55 2.92
C VAL A 581 6.16 -0.07 2.07
N CYS A 582 6.39 -0.29 0.78
CA CYS A 582 5.42 -0.97 -0.09
C CYS A 582 5.21 -2.43 0.31
N THR A 583 6.27 -3.11 0.75
CA THR A 583 6.19 -4.46 1.30
C THR A 583 5.36 -4.48 2.59
N LEU A 584 5.60 -3.55 3.52
CA LEU A 584 4.74 -3.40 4.71
C LEU A 584 3.27 -3.15 4.34
N MET A 585 3.02 -2.25 3.38
CA MET A 585 1.67 -1.94 2.93
C MET A 585 0.95 -3.19 2.41
N ALA A 586 1.64 -4.03 1.62
CA ALA A 586 1.11 -5.25 1.05
C ALA A 586 0.92 -6.40 2.08
N THR A 587 1.71 -6.41 3.16
CA THR A 587 1.81 -7.55 4.09
C THR A 587 1.18 -7.32 5.46
N LEU A 588 0.82 -6.08 5.81
CA LEU A 588 0.03 -5.80 7.01
C LEU A 588 -1.46 -6.18 6.83
N PRO A 589 -2.17 -6.52 7.92
CA PRO A 589 -3.62 -6.58 7.92
C PRO A 589 -4.21 -5.22 7.50
N GLY A 590 -5.37 -5.25 6.85
CA GLY A 590 -6.01 -4.04 6.31
C GLY A 590 -6.26 -4.09 4.81
N LEU A 591 -6.35 -2.92 4.18
CA LEU A 591 -6.52 -2.78 2.74
C LEU A 591 -5.31 -2.03 2.18
N PRO A 592 -4.44 -2.66 1.37
CA PRO A 592 -3.41 -1.95 0.63
C PRO A 592 -4.03 -1.15 -0.52
N MET A 593 -3.75 0.15 -0.56
CA MET A 593 -4.17 1.04 -1.64
C MET A 593 -2.97 1.65 -2.35
N PHE A 594 -2.91 1.45 -3.67
CA PHE A 594 -1.91 2.03 -4.56
C PHE A 594 -2.45 3.29 -5.21
N GLY A 595 -1.65 4.36 -5.22
CA GLY A 595 -1.99 5.64 -5.83
C GLY A 595 -1.84 5.66 -7.35
N HIS A 596 -2.38 6.71 -7.98
CA HIS A 596 -2.21 6.94 -9.42
C HIS A 596 -0.73 7.11 -9.74
N GLY A 597 -0.21 6.31 -10.68
CA GLY A 597 1.16 6.49 -11.20
C GLY A 597 2.24 5.92 -10.27
N GLN A 598 1.86 5.33 -9.13
CA GLN A 598 2.79 4.80 -8.14
C GLN A 598 3.67 3.68 -8.70
N VAL A 599 3.10 2.77 -9.50
CA VAL A 599 3.84 1.66 -10.12
C VAL A 599 4.74 2.17 -11.23
N GLU A 600 4.24 3.12 -12.04
CA GLU A 600 4.94 3.70 -13.17
C GLU A 600 6.02 4.72 -12.76
N GLY A 601 5.97 5.21 -11.52
CA GLY A 601 6.93 6.17 -10.97
C GLY A 601 6.69 7.62 -11.42
N TYR A 602 5.43 7.98 -11.73
CA TYR A 602 5.07 9.34 -12.14
C TYR A 602 5.26 10.34 -11.00
N THR A 603 5.76 11.52 -11.36
CA THR A 603 6.09 12.59 -10.42
C THR A 603 5.03 13.68 -10.36
N GLU A 604 4.21 13.82 -11.41
CA GLU A 604 3.12 14.78 -11.45
C GLU A 604 1.99 14.41 -10.47
N LYS A 605 1.60 15.35 -9.60
CA LYS A 605 0.44 15.22 -8.73
C LYS A 605 -0.81 15.72 -9.45
N TYR A 606 -1.81 14.86 -9.58
CA TYR A 606 -3.07 15.20 -10.22
C TYR A 606 -4.13 15.65 -9.22
N GLY A 607 -4.47 16.94 -9.25
CA GLY A 607 -5.64 17.47 -8.56
C GLY A 607 -6.95 16.99 -9.18
N MET A 608 -8.06 17.30 -8.51
CA MET A 608 -9.41 16.87 -8.93
C MET A 608 -9.92 17.56 -10.22
N GLU A 609 -9.23 18.60 -10.66
CA GLU A 609 -9.49 19.43 -11.84
C GLU A 609 -8.70 19.04 -13.10
N TYR A 610 -7.87 17.99 -13.04
CA TYR A 610 -7.02 17.61 -14.17
C TYR A 610 -7.81 16.80 -15.19
N LYS A 611 -7.66 17.16 -16.47
CA LYS A 611 -8.24 16.44 -17.62
C LYS A 611 -7.25 15.51 -18.32
N ARG A 612 -5.96 15.80 -18.20
CA ARG A 612 -4.84 15.07 -18.82
C ARG A 612 -3.58 15.27 -17.99
N ALA A 613 -2.58 14.44 -18.22
CA ALA A 613 -1.24 14.71 -17.70
C ALA A 613 -0.63 15.90 -18.47
N TYR A 614 -0.07 16.88 -17.77
CA TYR A 614 0.66 17.97 -18.43
C TYR A 614 2.09 17.56 -18.72
N TYR A 615 2.65 16.66 -17.92
CA TYR A 615 3.95 16.07 -18.19
C TYR A 615 3.80 14.83 -19.07
N ASP A 616 4.66 14.73 -20.09
CA ASP A 616 4.77 13.53 -20.91
C ASP A 616 5.76 12.55 -20.27
N GLU A 617 5.39 12.05 -19.08
CA GLU A 617 6.21 11.12 -18.31
C GLU A 617 6.12 9.71 -18.89
N LYS A 618 7.30 9.09 -19.11
CA LYS A 618 7.38 7.67 -19.44
C LYS A 618 7.51 6.85 -18.17
N PRO A 619 6.88 5.66 -18.08
CA PRO A 619 7.09 4.76 -16.96
C PRO A 619 8.57 4.47 -16.73
N ASP A 620 8.99 4.48 -15.47
CA ASP A 620 10.32 4.05 -15.06
C ASP A 620 10.37 2.52 -15.07
N GLN A 621 10.99 1.95 -16.12
CA GLN A 621 10.96 0.51 -16.33
C GLN A 621 11.67 -0.27 -15.21
N ASP A 622 12.74 0.27 -14.62
CA ASP A 622 13.43 -0.38 -13.50
C ASP A 622 12.52 -0.45 -12.26
N LEU A 623 11.81 0.64 -11.98
CA LEU A 623 10.82 0.67 -10.91
C LEU A 623 9.68 -0.33 -11.16
N VAL A 624 9.15 -0.40 -12.38
CA VAL A 624 8.09 -1.35 -12.76
C VAL A 624 8.58 -2.79 -12.62
N ASP A 625 9.75 -3.12 -13.18
CA ASP A 625 10.33 -4.46 -13.12
C ASP A 625 10.60 -4.89 -11.68
N ARG A 626 11.01 -3.96 -10.83
CA ARG A 626 11.19 -4.20 -9.40
C ARG A 626 9.87 -4.45 -8.66
N HIS A 627 8.78 -3.76 -9.00
CA HIS A 627 7.45 -4.12 -8.47
C HIS A 627 7.02 -5.52 -8.89
N GLU A 628 7.24 -5.88 -10.16
CA GLU A 628 6.93 -7.21 -10.68
C GLU A 628 7.71 -8.33 -9.96
N ARG A 629 8.95 -8.04 -9.56
CA ARG A 629 9.80 -8.99 -8.82
C ARG A 629 9.50 -9.05 -7.32
N GLU A 630 9.31 -7.91 -6.65
CA GLU A 630 9.34 -7.83 -5.18
C GLU A 630 7.96 -7.61 -4.53
N ILE A 631 7.02 -6.95 -5.22
CA ILE A 631 5.74 -6.52 -4.61
C ILE A 631 4.56 -7.35 -5.11
N PHE A 632 4.39 -7.51 -6.42
CA PHE A 632 3.22 -8.22 -6.96
C PHE A 632 3.12 -9.70 -6.53
N PRO A 633 4.21 -10.45 -6.32
CA PRO A 633 4.12 -11.78 -5.73
C PRO A 633 3.49 -11.79 -4.32
N LEU A 634 3.72 -10.73 -3.53
CA LEU A 634 3.12 -10.56 -2.20
C LEU A 634 1.64 -10.17 -2.32
N VAL A 635 1.33 -9.26 -3.24
CA VAL A 635 -0.04 -8.80 -3.52
C VAL A 635 -0.92 -9.95 -4.03
N GLN A 636 -0.42 -10.80 -4.93
CA GLN A 636 -1.13 -12.00 -5.38
C GLN A 636 -1.43 -12.98 -4.23
N LYS A 637 -0.56 -13.02 -3.22
CA LYS A 637 -0.73 -13.79 -1.98
C LYS A 637 -1.44 -13.00 -0.88
N ARG A 638 -2.20 -11.95 -1.21
CA ARG A 638 -2.88 -11.05 -0.24
C ARG A 638 -3.62 -11.81 0.87
N ALA A 639 -4.23 -12.94 0.55
CA ALA A 639 -4.98 -13.78 1.50
C ALA A 639 -4.14 -14.20 2.73
N LEU A 640 -2.84 -14.46 2.57
CA LEU A 640 -1.93 -14.84 3.66
C LEU A 640 -1.72 -13.73 4.70
N PHE A 641 -1.93 -12.48 4.29
CA PHE A 641 -1.60 -11.29 5.06
C PHE A 641 -2.86 -10.55 5.54
N ALA A 642 -4.05 -10.99 5.13
CA ALA A 642 -5.29 -10.23 5.27
C ALA A 642 -5.93 -10.36 6.66
N GLY A 643 -5.75 -11.53 7.28
CA GLY A 643 -6.30 -11.87 8.59
C GLY A 643 -5.59 -11.17 9.75
N ILE A 644 -6.27 -11.17 10.89
CA ILE A 644 -5.73 -10.71 12.18
C ILE A 644 -5.55 -11.87 13.17
N GLU A 645 -6.16 -13.02 12.87
CA GLU A 645 -6.27 -14.18 13.75
C GLU A 645 -4.90 -14.77 14.13
N ASP A 646 -3.97 -14.81 13.17
CA ASP A 646 -2.60 -15.28 13.33
C ASP A 646 -1.57 -14.15 13.18
N PHE A 647 -2.00 -12.89 13.33
CA PHE A 647 -1.09 -11.74 13.26
C PHE A 647 -0.44 -11.46 14.62
N TYR A 648 0.90 -11.53 14.66
CA TYR A 648 1.67 -11.28 15.87
C TYR A 648 2.83 -10.32 15.59
N LEU A 649 2.83 -9.15 16.23
CA LEU A 649 3.95 -8.20 16.19
C LEU A 649 5.03 -8.61 17.19
N TYR A 650 6.30 -8.55 16.82
CA TYR A 650 7.44 -8.90 17.68
C TYR A 650 8.30 -7.68 18.03
N ASP A 651 8.89 -7.73 19.21
CA ASP A 651 10.00 -6.86 19.59
C ASP A 651 11.32 -7.42 19.06
N PHE A 652 12.09 -6.56 18.39
CA PHE A 652 13.41 -6.90 17.85
C PHE A 652 14.47 -6.49 18.86
N TYR A 653 15.08 -7.47 19.52
CA TYR A 653 16.08 -7.22 20.54
C TYR A 653 17.47 -7.19 19.91
N SER A 654 18.15 -6.05 20.01
CA SER A 654 19.54 -5.93 19.59
C SER A 654 20.47 -6.79 20.46
N GLU A 655 21.72 -6.96 20.02
CA GLU A 655 22.75 -7.66 20.81
C GLU A 655 22.99 -7.05 22.20
N HIS A 656 22.64 -5.77 22.38
CA HIS A 656 22.74 -5.05 23.65
C HIS A 656 21.49 -5.18 24.53
N GLY A 657 20.49 -5.96 24.11
CA GLY A 657 19.28 -6.27 24.90
C GLY A 657 18.20 -5.19 24.93
N HIS A 658 18.34 -4.11 24.14
CA HIS A 658 17.29 -3.11 23.95
C HIS A 658 16.45 -3.42 22.71
N VAL A 659 15.19 -2.96 22.71
CA VAL A 659 14.33 -3.07 21.54
C VAL A 659 14.74 -2.02 20.50
N ASP A 660 15.06 -2.45 19.28
CA ASP A 660 15.26 -1.55 18.15
C ASP A 660 13.90 -1.21 17.53
N GLU A 661 13.41 -0.01 17.83
CA GLU A 661 12.12 0.46 17.33
C GLU A 661 12.13 0.75 15.81
N ASN A 662 13.29 0.71 15.14
CA ASN A 662 13.37 0.88 13.68
C ASN A 662 13.03 -0.39 12.90
N VAL A 663 12.98 -1.54 13.57
CA VAL A 663 12.62 -2.82 12.95
C VAL A 663 11.17 -3.11 13.21
N ILE A 664 10.39 -3.36 12.17
CA ILE A 664 8.99 -3.82 12.24
C ILE A 664 9.00 -5.29 11.82
N ALA A 665 8.74 -6.18 12.76
CA ALA A 665 8.73 -7.62 12.53
C ALA A 665 7.42 -8.24 13.02
N PHE A 666 6.78 -9.03 12.16
CA PHE A 666 5.52 -9.70 12.50
C PHE A 666 5.34 -11.01 11.74
N THR A 667 4.54 -11.91 12.30
CA THR A 667 4.05 -13.10 11.60
C THR A 667 2.60 -12.92 11.22
N ASN A 668 2.18 -13.63 10.17
CA ASN A 668 0.78 -13.81 9.81
C ASN A 668 0.60 -15.18 9.14
N GLY A 669 -0.62 -15.55 8.80
CA GLY A 669 -0.88 -16.78 8.08
C GLY A 669 -2.33 -16.98 7.71
N LEU A 670 -2.54 -18.02 6.91
CA LEU A 670 -3.85 -18.55 6.58
C LEU A 670 -3.77 -20.08 6.60
N ASP A 671 -4.72 -20.72 7.27
CA ASP A 671 -4.76 -22.18 7.43
C ASP A 671 -3.45 -22.76 7.99
N THR A 672 -2.67 -23.47 7.17
CA THR A 672 -1.35 -24.03 7.54
C THR A 672 -0.18 -23.16 7.10
N ASP A 673 -0.40 -22.22 6.17
CA ASP A 673 0.66 -21.38 5.65
C ASP A 673 0.99 -20.27 6.63
N ARG A 674 2.29 -20.07 6.86
CA ARG A 674 2.80 -19.07 7.79
C ARG A 674 3.88 -18.23 7.13
N VAL A 675 3.90 -16.95 7.48
CA VAL A 675 4.84 -15.97 6.97
C VAL A 675 5.45 -15.18 8.12
N LEU A 676 6.69 -14.76 7.94
CA LEU A 676 7.37 -13.82 8.82
C LEU A 676 7.88 -12.66 7.97
N VAL A 677 7.49 -11.45 8.32
CA VAL A 677 7.93 -10.23 7.66
C VAL A 677 8.82 -9.46 8.64
N ALA A 678 9.95 -8.97 8.15
CA ALA A 678 10.81 -8.04 8.87
C ALA A 678 11.22 -6.88 7.96
N TYR A 679 11.06 -5.66 8.42
CA TYR A 679 11.47 -4.45 7.71
C TYR A 679 12.25 -3.51 8.63
N HIS A 680 13.41 -3.03 8.17
CA HIS A 680 14.22 -2.07 8.89
C HIS A 680 14.08 -0.66 8.28
N ASN A 681 13.23 0.19 8.86
CA ASN A 681 12.95 1.53 8.32
C ASN A 681 13.98 2.58 8.77
N LYS A 682 15.27 2.33 8.54
CA LYS A 682 16.35 3.26 8.86
C LYS A 682 17.52 3.11 7.90
N PHE A 683 18.21 4.22 7.61
CA PHE A 683 19.48 4.20 6.91
C PHE A 683 20.65 3.82 7.83
N SER A 684 20.63 2.60 8.35
CA SER A 684 21.69 1.99 9.16
C SER A 684 21.64 0.47 9.04
N GLU A 685 22.63 -0.22 9.59
CA GLU A 685 22.56 -1.68 9.78
C GLU A 685 22.18 -2.01 11.22
N THR A 686 21.47 -3.12 11.41
CA THR A 686 21.10 -3.62 12.74
C THR A 686 21.07 -5.16 12.73
N SER A 687 21.37 -5.77 13.88
CA SER A 687 21.34 -7.22 14.09
C SER A 687 20.70 -7.53 15.44
N GLY A 688 19.97 -8.64 15.50
CA GLY A 688 19.19 -8.94 16.69
C GLY A 688 18.28 -10.14 16.55
N TRP A 689 17.48 -10.36 17.60
CA TRP A 689 16.63 -11.55 17.77
C TRP A 689 15.16 -11.17 17.90
N ILE A 690 14.30 -11.97 17.26
CA ILE A 690 12.86 -11.98 17.51
C ILE A 690 12.46 -13.29 18.17
N LYS A 691 11.68 -13.22 19.25
CA LYS A 691 11.29 -14.41 20.03
C LYS A 691 9.87 -14.35 20.56
N THR A 692 9.50 -13.29 21.26
CA THR A 692 8.20 -13.16 21.93
C THR A 692 7.45 -11.99 21.32
N SER A 693 6.16 -12.18 21.06
CA SER A 693 5.32 -11.11 20.53
C SER A 693 5.12 -9.99 21.55
N SER A 694 4.82 -8.79 21.08
CA SER A 694 4.17 -7.77 21.91
C SER A 694 2.80 -8.27 22.39
N ALA A 695 2.24 -7.62 23.41
CA ALA A 695 0.95 -7.99 23.97
C ALA A 695 -0.19 -7.72 22.97
N PHE A 696 -1.20 -8.57 22.99
CA PHE A 696 -2.42 -8.39 22.20
C PHE A 696 -3.62 -8.97 22.96
N THR A 697 -4.80 -8.44 22.68
CA THR A 697 -6.04 -8.89 23.34
C THR A 697 -6.61 -10.12 22.65
N LYS A 698 -6.91 -11.17 23.44
CA LYS A 698 -7.74 -12.31 23.02
C LYS A 698 -9.12 -12.24 23.65
N ARG A 699 -10.12 -12.74 22.92
CA ARG A 699 -11.50 -12.85 23.36
C ARG A 699 -11.81 -14.30 23.75
N LEU A 700 -12.33 -14.49 24.96
CA LEU A 700 -12.86 -15.77 25.42
C LEU A 700 -14.29 -15.97 24.89
N ALA A 701 -14.75 -17.23 24.90
CA ALA A 701 -16.09 -17.60 24.42
C ALA A 701 -17.24 -16.94 25.22
N ASP A 702 -16.97 -16.51 26.46
CA ASP A 702 -17.89 -15.77 27.34
C ASP A 702 -17.88 -14.25 27.09
N GLY A 703 -17.04 -13.77 26.18
CA GLY A 703 -16.90 -12.36 25.84
C GLY A 703 -15.85 -11.58 26.66
N HIS A 704 -15.23 -12.18 27.68
CA HIS A 704 -14.16 -11.54 28.43
C HIS A 704 -12.89 -11.40 27.59
N ARG A 705 -12.19 -10.26 27.75
CA ARG A 705 -10.94 -9.92 27.06
C ARG A 705 -9.77 -10.03 28.03
N TYR A 706 -8.64 -10.57 27.58
CA TYR A 706 -7.39 -10.60 28.34
C TYR A 706 -6.18 -10.43 27.41
N LEU A 707 -5.10 -9.85 27.95
CA LEU A 707 -3.85 -9.69 27.22
C LEU A 707 -3.08 -11.02 27.18
N SER A 708 -2.53 -11.34 26.02
CA SER A 708 -1.72 -12.53 25.77
C SER A 708 -0.46 -12.16 24.99
N GLN A 709 0.54 -13.03 25.06
CA GLN A 709 1.73 -13.00 24.22
C GLN A 709 1.97 -14.42 23.69
N THR A 710 2.60 -14.53 22.53
CA THR A 710 2.95 -15.80 21.91
C THR A 710 4.44 -15.87 21.59
N THR A 711 5.00 -17.07 21.48
CA THR A 711 6.37 -17.26 21.01
C THR A 711 6.41 -17.28 19.48
N LEU A 712 7.59 -17.06 18.89
CA LEU A 712 7.76 -17.15 17.44
C LEU A 712 7.44 -18.56 16.90
N VAL A 713 7.83 -19.59 17.64
CA VAL A 713 7.56 -21.00 17.30
C VAL A 713 6.06 -21.27 17.29
N ASP A 714 5.33 -20.79 18.30
CA ASP A 714 3.89 -20.99 18.39
C ASP A 714 3.14 -20.15 17.33
N GLY A 715 3.55 -18.90 17.10
CA GLY A 715 2.97 -18.02 16.08
C GLY A 715 3.16 -18.53 14.65
N LEU A 716 4.29 -19.20 14.37
CA LEU A 716 4.56 -19.88 13.11
C LEU A 716 4.05 -21.33 13.08
N ASN A 717 3.34 -21.79 14.12
CA ASN A 717 2.81 -23.15 14.23
C ASN A 717 3.87 -24.25 13.96
N LEU A 718 5.08 -24.08 14.50
CA LEU A 718 6.21 -24.97 14.25
C LEU A 718 6.29 -26.08 15.30
N GLN A 719 6.54 -27.31 14.83
CA GLN A 719 6.88 -28.41 15.72
C GLN A 719 8.37 -28.42 16.02
N THR A 720 8.78 -28.64 17.27
CA THR A 720 10.20 -28.66 17.64
C THR A 720 10.60 -29.94 18.40
N GLY A 721 11.90 -30.25 18.42
CA GLY A 721 12.50 -31.41 19.08
C GLY A 721 14.02 -31.47 18.88
N HIS A 722 14.72 -32.34 19.64
CA HIS A 722 16.19 -32.40 19.68
C HIS A 722 16.88 -32.76 18.36
N ASN A 723 16.23 -33.52 17.46
CA ASN A 723 16.77 -33.88 16.14
C ASN A 723 15.92 -33.31 15.00
N ARG A 724 15.49 -32.06 15.16
CA ARG A 724 14.51 -31.45 14.24
C ARG A 724 14.96 -30.07 13.82
N TYR A 725 14.89 -29.85 12.52
CA TYR A 725 15.30 -28.61 11.86
C TYR A 725 14.10 -27.99 11.15
N ILE A 726 14.11 -26.67 11.05
CA ILE A 726 13.12 -25.90 10.32
C ILE A 726 13.80 -25.33 9.08
N ILE A 727 13.22 -25.63 7.91
CA ILE A 727 13.61 -25.05 6.64
C ILE A 727 12.55 -24.04 6.24
N PHE A 728 12.97 -22.88 5.74
CA PHE A 728 12.09 -21.82 5.26
C PHE A 728 12.78 -21.04 4.15
N GLN A 729 12.01 -20.25 3.40
CA GLN A 729 12.48 -19.56 2.22
C GLN A 729 12.18 -18.07 2.29
N GLU A 730 13.13 -17.23 1.89
CA GLU A 730 12.89 -15.79 1.68
C GLU A 730 12.32 -15.57 0.27
N LEU A 731 11.16 -14.93 0.18
CA LEU A 731 10.35 -14.89 -1.04
C LEU A 731 10.98 -14.12 -2.20
N ASN A 732 11.73 -13.05 -1.93
CA ASN A 732 12.27 -12.18 -2.98
C ASN A 732 13.55 -12.76 -3.60
N SER A 733 14.43 -13.31 -2.77
CA SER A 733 15.69 -13.93 -3.19
C SER A 733 15.54 -15.40 -3.59
N GLY A 734 14.50 -16.07 -3.12
CA GLY A 734 14.29 -17.51 -3.30
C GLY A 734 15.21 -18.38 -2.43
N MET A 735 16.06 -17.78 -1.60
CA MET A 735 17.05 -18.48 -0.78
C MET A 735 16.35 -19.27 0.34
N GLU A 736 16.76 -20.51 0.53
CA GLU A 736 16.36 -21.37 1.64
C GLU A 736 17.32 -21.25 2.83
N TYR A 737 16.76 -21.29 4.03
CA TYR A 737 17.46 -21.21 5.29
C TYR A 737 17.10 -22.41 6.15
N ILE A 738 18.05 -22.90 6.93
CA ILE A 738 17.85 -23.97 7.90
C ILE A 738 18.22 -23.48 9.31
N ARG A 739 17.42 -23.86 10.30
CA ARG A 739 17.67 -23.58 11.73
C ARG A 739 17.31 -24.78 12.59
N SER A 740 18.05 -24.97 13.67
CA SER A 740 17.65 -25.89 14.74
C SER A 740 16.31 -25.43 15.34
N SER A 741 15.36 -26.37 15.44
CA SER A 741 14.04 -26.07 16.04
C SER A 741 14.15 -25.77 17.54
N GLU A 742 15.17 -26.29 18.21
CA GLU A 742 15.47 -26.02 19.62
C GLU A 742 16.06 -24.62 19.81
N ASP A 743 16.97 -24.20 18.93
CA ASP A 743 17.51 -22.83 18.95
C ASP A 743 16.43 -21.79 18.69
N LEU A 744 15.53 -22.05 17.72
CA LEU A 744 14.38 -21.18 17.46
C LEU A 744 13.46 -21.07 18.68
N ARG A 745 13.23 -22.16 19.42
CA ARG A 745 12.43 -22.14 20.66
C ARG A 745 13.13 -21.36 21.78
N ASN A 746 14.42 -21.61 21.98
CA ASN A 746 15.15 -21.11 23.14
C ASN A 746 15.63 -19.66 22.96
N ARG A 747 16.12 -19.31 21.76
CA ARG A 747 16.72 -18.00 21.46
C ARG A 747 15.86 -17.14 20.52
N GLY A 748 14.99 -17.76 19.72
CA GLY A 748 14.25 -17.07 18.66
C GLY A 748 14.99 -17.12 17.32
N LEU A 749 14.61 -16.26 16.39
CA LEU A 749 15.28 -16.12 15.09
C LEU A 749 16.20 -14.90 15.09
N PHE A 750 17.47 -15.11 14.75
CA PHE A 750 18.42 -14.04 14.49
C PHE A 750 18.25 -13.50 13.08
N LEU A 751 18.25 -12.17 12.94
CA LEU A 751 18.23 -11.48 11.66
C LEU A 751 19.30 -10.38 11.65
N GLN A 752 19.95 -10.23 10.49
CA GLN A 752 20.82 -9.11 10.18
C GLN A 752 20.19 -8.30 9.05
N LEU A 753 19.88 -7.03 9.34
CA LEU A 753 19.11 -6.16 8.48
C LEU A 753 19.96 -4.96 8.07
N ARG A 754 20.14 -4.81 6.75
CA ARG A 754 20.76 -3.64 6.13
C ARG A 754 19.80 -2.44 6.13
N ALA A 755 20.31 -1.29 5.70
CA ALA A 755 19.51 -0.07 5.55
C ALA A 755 18.29 -0.33 4.64
N TYR A 756 17.09 -0.01 5.13
CA TYR A 756 15.83 -0.20 4.39
C TYR A 756 15.57 -1.61 3.87
N SER A 757 16.26 -2.62 4.42
CA SER A 757 16.06 -3.99 3.98
C SER A 757 14.72 -4.54 4.47
N CYS A 758 14.08 -5.32 3.61
CA CYS A 758 12.91 -6.10 3.96
C CYS A 758 13.15 -7.57 3.63
N SER A 759 12.69 -8.44 4.52
CA SER A 759 12.73 -9.90 4.34
C SER A 759 11.35 -10.47 4.59
N VAL A 760 10.86 -11.27 3.64
CA VAL A 760 9.59 -11.98 3.78
C VAL A 760 9.85 -13.47 3.69
N PHE A 761 9.83 -14.13 4.84
CA PHE A 761 10.03 -15.57 4.95
C PHE A 761 8.71 -16.32 4.88
N SER A 762 8.72 -17.46 4.20
CA SER A 762 7.57 -18.35 3.99
C SER A 762 8.01 -19.80 3.86
N ASN A 763 7.08 -20.70 3.51
CA ASN A 763 7.36 -22.12 3.25
C ASN A 763 8.06 -22.83 4.42
N PHE A 764 7.68 -22.48 5.65
CA PHE A 764 8.22 -23.11 6.85
C PHE A 764 7.83 -24.59 6.90
N ARG A 765 8.84 -25.45 6.93
CA ARG A 765 8.66 -26.91 7.04
C ARG A 765 9.59 -27.50 8.07
N SER A 766 9.09 -28.50 8.78
CA SER A 766 9.86 -29.22 9.78
C SER A 766 10.40 -30.53 9.21
N VAL A 767 11.69 -30.78 9.40
CA VAL A 767 12.37 -32.01 8.97
C VAL A 767 13.04 -32.66 10.18
N ASN A 768 13.01 -33.98 10.24
CA ASN A 768 13.78 -34.74 11.23
C ASN A 768 15.14 -35.08 10.63
N ASP A 769 16.18 -35.05 11.47
CA ASP A 769 17.51 -35.43 11.02
C ASP A 769 17.60 -36.94 10.76
N ASP A 770 18.53 -37.31 9.89
CA ASP A 770 18.82 -38.70 9.59
C ASP A 770 19.82 -39.31 10.60
N SER A 771 20.13 -40.60 10.46
CA SER A 771 21.11 -41.27 11.33
C SER A 771 22.53 -40.71 11.21
N SER A 772 22.82 -40.02 10.12
CA SER A 772 24.12 -39.43 9.81
C SER A 772 24.23 -37.97 10.26
N GLN A 773 23.17 -37.41 10.85
CA GLN A 773 23.08 -36.02 11.30
C GLN A 773 23.35 -35.01 10.17
N THR A 774 22.87 -35.32 8.96
CA THR A 774 23.16 -34.53 7.76
C THR A 774 22.62 -33.10 7.87
N TYR A 775 21.41 -32.93 8.41
CA TYR A 775 20.81 -31.60 8.58
C TYR A 775 21.53 -30.79 9.67
N GLN A 776 21.98 -31.43 10.74
CA GLN A 776 22.82 -30.79 11.75
C GLN A 776 24.11 -30.26 11.14
N GLN A 777 24.86 -31.11 10.44
CA GLN A 777 26.14 -30.72 9.84
C GLN A 777 25.98 -29.56 8.85
N LEU A 778 24.91 -29.59 8.04
CA LEU A 778 24.61 -28.48 7.12
C LEU A 778 24.25 -27.20 7.88
N CYS A 779 23.39 -27.29 8.90
CA CYS A 779 22.99 -26.15 9.71
C CYS A 779 24.21 -25.49 10.39
N ASP A 780 25.12 -26.31 10.92
CA ASP A 780 26.35 -25.85 11.56
C ASP A 780 27.29 -25.21 10.53
N MET A 781 27.43 -25.78 9.33
CA MET A 781 28.29 -25.25 8.28
C MET A 781 27.80 -23.90 7.73
N LEU A 782 26.48 -23.71 7.60
CA LEU A 782 25.91 -22.49 7.04
C LEU A 782 25.95 -21.32 8.03
N HIS A 783 26.10 -21.58 9.34
CA HIS A 783 26.13 -20.55 10.39
C HIS A 783 24.99 -19.52 10.32
N GLY A 784 23.84 -19.91 9.75
CA GLY A 784 22.69 -19.05 9.57
C GLY A 784 22.52 -18.45 8.17
N GLU A 785 23.50 -18.56 7.29
CA GLU A 785 23.41 -18.08 5.91
C GLU A 785 22.36 -18.87 5.09
N GLY A 786 21.84 -18.21 4.06
CA GLY A 786 20.90 -18.83 3.11
C GLY A 786 21.63 -19.51 1.96
N VAL A 787 20.99 -20.50 1.35
CA VAL A 787 21.45 -21.20 0.13
C VAL A 787 20.34 -21.28 -0.91
N GLU A 788 20.67 -21.41 -2.20
CA GLU A 788 19.65 -21.54 -3.26
C GLU A 788 18.75 -22.78 -3.06
N SER A 789 19.33 -23.87 -2.56
CA SER A 789 18.59 -25.10 -2.22
C SER A 789 19.29 -25.85 -1.10
N ILE A 790 18.52 -26.18 -0.05
CA ILE A 790 18.99 -27.05 1.03
C ILE A 790 19.24 -28.47 0.51
N SER A 791 18.39 -28.96 -0.40
CA SER A 791 18.54 -30.30 -0.99
C SER A 791 19.87 -30.45 -1.73
N ASP A 792 20.22 -29.47 -2.56
CA ASP A 792 21.49 -29.50 -3.31
C ASP A 792 22.70 -29.36 -2.39
N SER A 793 22.59 -28.54 -1.35
CA SER A 793 23.66 -28.34 -0.36
C SER A 793 23.90 -29.62 0.47
N ILE A 794 22.84 -30.36 0.80
CA ILE A 794 22.94 -31.69 1.44
C ILE A 794 23.66 -32.67 0.52
N GLN A 795 23.28 -32.71 -0.76
CA GLN A 795 23.92 -33.60 -1.74
C GLN A 795 25.42 -33.28 -1.87
N GLU A 796 25.80 -32.00 -1.95
CA GLU A 796 27.21 -31.59 -1.97
C GLU A 796 27.95 -31.96 -0.68
N LEU A 797 27.30 -31.85 0.49
CA LEU A 797 27.88 -32.25 1.77
C LEU A 797 28.13 -33.76 1.84
N LEU A 798 27.14 -34.58 1.47
CA LEU A 798 27.25 -36.04 1.45
C LEU A 798 28.31 -36.53 0.45
N LEU A 799 28.44 -35.83 -0.68
CA LEU A 799 29.40 -36.17 -1.73
C LEU A 799 30.75 -35.45 -1.57
N LYS A 800 30.99 -34.70 -0.49
CA LYS A 800 32.21 -33.90 -0.31
C LYS A 800 33.49 -34.72 -0.51
N ALA A 801 33.51 -35.95 0.00
CA ALA A 801 34.65 -36.86 -0.14
C ALA A 801 34.96 -37.22 -1.61
N VAL A 802 33.97 -37.16 -2.50
CA VAL A 802 34.10 -37.42 -3.95
C VAL A 802 34.35 -36.12 -4.71
N LEU A 803 33.54 -35.09 -4.43
CA LEU A 803 33.53 -33.84 -5.18
C LEU A 803 34.82 -33.03 -5.00
N GLN A 804 35.45 -33.08 -3.82
CA GLN A 804 36.71 -32.35 -3.59
C GLN A 804 37.87 -32.92 -4.43
N PRO A 805 38.20 -34.23 -4.38
CA PRO A 805 39.17 -34.83 -5.30
C PRO A 805 38.80 -34.67 -6.78
N MET A 806 37.51 -34.73 -7.10
CA MET A 806 37.03 -34.51 -8.47
C MET A 806 37.35 -33.09 -8.95
N ARG A 807 37.14 -32.05 -8.13
CA ARG A 807 37.54 -30.66 -8.44
C ARG A 807 39.04 -30.53 -8.65
N GLU A 808 39.87 -31.33 -7.98
CA GLU A 808 41.32 -31.32 -8.20
C GLU A 808 41.74 -31.93 -9.55
N ILE A 809 40.88 -32.75 -10.16
CA ILE A 809 41.09 -33.35 -11.49
C ILE A 809 40.44 -32.46 -12.57
N ILE A 810 39.18 -32.08 -12.39
CA ILE A 810 38.37 -31.29 -13.33
C ILE A 810 38.40 -29.84 -12.87
N ASN A 811 39.57 -29.20 -12.97
CA ASN A 811 39.72 -27.76 -12.86
C ASN A 811 40.52 -27.21 -14.03
N THR A 812 40.32 -25.91 -14.29
CA THR A 812 40.95 -25.16 -15.37
C THR A 812 42.46 -25.35 -15.42
N GLY A 813 43.14 -25.28 -14.28
CA GLY A 813 44.61 -25.33 -14.22
C GLY A 813 45.15 -26.70 -14.63
N TYR A 814 44.65 -27.77 -14.02
CA TYR A 814 45.12 -29.13 -14.30
C TYR A 814 44.71 -29.62 -15.69
N LEU A 815 43.47 -29.34 -16.13
CA LEU A 815 43.03 -29.70 -17.48
C LEU A 815 43.80 -28.91 -18.56
N SER A 816 44.09 -27.63 -18.35
CA SER A 816 44.95 -26.86 -19.27
C SER A 816 46.34 -27.44 -19.35
N TYR A 817 46.92 -27.82 -18.20
CA TYR A 817 48.22 -28.48 -18.16
C TYR A 817 48.22 -29.78 -18.96
N LEU A 818 47.26 -30.69 -18.72
CA LEU A 818 47.15 -31.95 -19.46
C LEU A 818 46.90 -31.72 -20.96
N ASN A 819 46.06 -30.75 -21.31
CA ASN A 819 45.79 -30.33 -22.69
C ASN A 819 47.06 -29.84 -23.39
N ASP A 820 47.86 -29.01 -22.73
CA ASP A 820 49.14 -28.53 -23.26
C ASP A 820 50.15 -29.66 -23.42
N GLN A 821 50.18 -30.65 -22.52
CA GLN A 821 51.06 -31.81 -22.66
C GLN A 821 50.71 -32.72 -23.85
N ILE A 822 49.49 -32.61 -24.38
CA ILE A 822 49.04 -33.30 -25.58
C ILE A 822 49.39 -32.50 -26.84
N VAL A 823 49.11 -31.19 -26.86
CA VAL A 823 49.33 -30.33 -28.05
C VAL A 823 50.80 -29.93 -28.20
N LYS A 824 51.48 -29.63 -27.09
CA LYS A 824 52.87 -29.17 -27.03
C LYS A 824 53.63 -29.95 -25.94
N PRO A 825 53.99 -31.20 -26.21
CA PRO A 825 54.56 -32.06 -25.18
C PRO A 825 55.91 -31.53 -24.68
N ALA A 826 56.01 -31.28 -23.37
CA ALA A 826 57.22 -30.71 -22.76
C ALA A 826 57.58 -31.36 -21.40
N GLY A 827 56.60 -31.89 -20.67
CA GLY A 827 56.76 -32.49 -19.34
C GLY A 827 57.11 -33.96 -19.37
N ASP A 828 57.65 -34.49 -18.27
CA ASP A 828 57.92 -35.92 -18.09
C ASP A 828 56.61 -36.70 -17.87
N ILE A 829 56.36 -37.74 -18.69
CA ILE A 829 55.18 -38.60 -18.56
C ILE A 829 55.14 -39.24 -17.17
N LEU A 830 56.30 -39.63 -16.62
CA LEU A 830 56.37 -40.30 -15.33
C LEU A 830 55.85 -39.39 -14.20
N LEU A 831 56.19 -38.09 -14.25
CA LEU A 831 55.71 -37.11 -13.27
C LEU A 831 54.20 -36.86 -13.41
N ILE A 832 53.70 -36.75 -14.64
CA ILE A 832 52.26 -36.58 -14.90
C ILE A 832 51.47 -37.80 -14.41
N LYS A 833 52.02 -39.00 -14.63
CA LYS A 833 51.48 -40.28 -14.18
C LYS A 833 51.37 -40.34 -12.66
N GLU A 834 52.42 -39.98 -11.94
CA GLU A 834 52.39 -39.96 -10.47
C GLU A 834 51.38 -38.95 -9.93
N GLU A 835 51.28 -37.75 -10.52
CA GLU A 835 50.28 -36.76 -10.11
C GLU A 835 48.85 -37.25 -10.35
N ALA A 836 48.59 -37.81 -11.54
CA ALA A 836 47.28 -38.38 -11.87
C ALA A 836 46.91 -39.55 -10.94
N ARG A 837 47.89 -40.39 -10.59
CA ARG A 837 47.72 -41.49 -9.63
C ARG A 837 47.32 -41.00 -8.25
N GLN A 838 47.96 -39.96 -7.72
CA GLN A 838 47.59 -39.39 -6.43
C GLN A 838 46.17 -38.80 -6.45
N LYS A 839 45.84 -38.03 -7.49
CA LYS A 839 44.49 -37.44 -7.64
C LYS A 839 43.41 -38.51 -7.79
N MET A 840 43.67 -39.54 -8.60
CA MET A 840 42.75 -40.66 -8.78
C MET A 840 42.59 -41.48 -7.51
N LYS A 841 43.67 -41.70 -6.75
CA LYS A 841 43.62 -42.35 -5.44
C LYS A 841 42.71 -41.60 -4.46
N MET A 842 42.79 -40.28 -4.42
CA MET A 842 41.88 -39.47 -3.59
C MET A 842 40.42 -39.60 -4.05
N LEU A 843 40.16 -39.56 -5.36
CA LEU A 843 38.81 -39.69 -5.91
C LEU A 843 38.19 -41.06 -5.63
N VAL A 844 38.92 -42.14 -5.90
CA VAL A 844 38.45 -43.51 -5.70
C VAL A 844 38.23 -43.84 -4.22
N ASN A 845 39.11 -43.38 -3.33
CA ASN A 845 38.90 -43.52 -1.88
C ASN A 845 37.67 -42.73 -1.41
N GLY A 846 37.48 -41.53 -1.93
CA GLY A 846 36.28 -40.73 -1.69
C GLY A 846 35.02 -41.44 -2.14
N ALA A 847 35.03 -41.99 -3.36
CA ALA A 847 33.91 -42.73 -3.92
C ALA A 847 33.60 -44.01 -3.11
N ALA A 848 34.63 -44.77 -2.71
CA ALA A 848 34.49 -45.95 -1.88
C ALA A 848 33.94 -45.66 -0.47
N SER A 849 34.16 -44.43 0.05
CA SER A 849 33.59 -43.99 1.33
C SER A 849 32.09 -43.70 1.26
N VAL A 850 31.58 -43.34 0.07
CA VAL A 850 30.15 -43.07 -0.18
C VAL A 850 29.41 -44.34 -0.59
N LYS A 851 30.02 -45.18 -1.44
CA LYS A 851 29.48 -46.49 -1.86
C LYS A 851 30.56 -47.56 -1.67
N PRO A 852 30.36 -48.59 -0.83
CA PRO A 852 31.35 -49.65 -0.61
C PRO A 852 31.67 -50.37 -1.92
N ALA A 853 32.95 -50.38 -2.33
CA ALA A 853 33.38 -51.04 -3.55
C ALA A 853 33.62 -52.55 -3.32
N ASN A 854 33.16 -53.39 -4.25
CA ASN A 854 33.46 -54.83 -4.27
C ASN A 854 34.67 -55.19 -5.15
N VAL A 855 35.48 -54.19 -5.55
CA VAL A 855 36.62 -54.31 -6.46
C VAL A 855 37.90 -53.74 -5.87
N SER A 856 39.05 -54.17 -6.40
CA SER A 856 40.35 -53.60 -6.08
C SER A 856 40.42 -52.14 -6.51
N LEU A 857 40.47 -51.22 -5.53
CA LEU A 857 40.63 -49.79 -5.78
C LEU A 857 41.94 -49.48 -6.50
N GLU A 858 42.99 -50.28 -6.24
CA GLU A 858 44.30 -50.12 -6.86
C GLU A 858 44.25 -50.42 -8.36
N ASP A 859 43.50 -51.44 -8.77
CA ASP A 859 43.36 -51.81 -10.20
C ASP A 859 42.65 -50.70 -10.97
N MET A 860 41.62 -50.09 -10.36
CA MET A 860 40.92 -48.93 -10.95
C MET A 860 41.83 -47.72 -11.14
N ILE A 861 42.69 -47.45 -10.15
CA ILE A 861 43.66 -46.34 -10.22
C ILE A 861 44.67 -46.60 -11.34
N GLU A 862 45.26 -47.80 -11.38
CA GLU A 862 46.25 -48.16 -12.40
C GLU A 862 45.65 -48.16 -13.81
N GLU A 863 44.40 -48.61 -14.00
CA GLU A 863 43.71 -48.52 -15.27
C GLU A 863 43.51 -47.06 -15.73
N ALA A 864 42.95 -46.20 -14.88
CA ALA A 864 42.73 -44.79 -15.21
C ALA A 864 44.04 -44.07 -15.58
N VAL A 865 45.09 -44.34 -14.80
CA VAL A 865 46.43 -43.79 -15.04
C VAL A 865 47.05 -44.33 -16.32
N ARG A 866 46.87 -45.61 -16.63
CA ARG A 866 47.31 -46.24 -17.88
C ARG A 866 46.61 -45.65 -19.09
N LEU A 867 45.32 -45.34 -18.99
CA LEU A 867 44.57 -44.64 -20.05
C LEU A 867 45.14 -43.25 -20.30
N LEU A 868 45.40 -42.48 -19.24
CA LEU A 868 46.03 -41.16 -19.39
C LEU A 868 47.44 -41.24 -19.98
N GLU A 869 48.24 -42.22 -19.55
CA GLU A 869 49.56 -42.49 -20.12
C GLU A 869 49.46 -42.80 -21.63
N LEU A 870 48.48 -43.61 -22.04
CA LEU A 870 48.26 -43.94 -23.45
C LEU A 870 47.91 -42.70 -24.28
N ILE A 871 47.03 -41.82 -23.76
CA ILE A 871 46.67 -40.54 -24.40
C ILE A 871 47.93 -39.67 -24.61
N LEU A 872 48.80 -39.58 -23.60
CA LEU A 872 50.03 -38.77 -23.64
C LEU A 872 51.10 -39.38 -24.57
N VAL A 873 51.24 -40.70 -24.61
CA VAL A 873 52.21 -41.38 -25.49
C VAL A 873 51.79 -41.24 -26.94
N MET A 874 50.50 -41.41 -27.25
CA MET A 874 49.98 -41.33 -28.62
C MET A 874 50.07 -39.92 -29.21
N SER A 875 49.99 -38.88 -28.37
CA SER A 875 50.12 -37.49 -28.82
C SER A 875 51.56 -37.07 -29.10
N ARG A 876 52.57 -37.71 -28.48
CA ARG A 876 53.98 -37.27 -28.48
C ARG A 876 54.85 -37.63 -29.70
N LYS A 877 54.48 -38.64 -30.50
CA LYS A 877 55.24 -39.05 -31.70
C LYS A 877 54.32 -39.45 -32.86
N PRO A 878 54.64 -39.13 -34.13
CA PRO A 878 53.93 -39.69 -35.27
C PRO A 878 54.03 -41.22 -35.23
N VAL A 879 52.92 -41.90 -35.48
CA VAL A 879 52.85 -43.34 -35.34
C VAL A 879 53.75 -43.97 -36.40
N SER A 880 54.60 -44.92 -36.00
CA SER A 880 55.42 -45.63 -36.98
C SER A 880 54.52 -46.38 -37.97
N LYS A 881 54.77 -46.21 -39.28
CA LYS A 881 54.08 -46.98 -40.33
C LYS A 881 54.26 -48.50 -40.20
N ALA A 882 55.27 -48.94 -39.43
CA ALA A 882 55.52 -50.35 -39.15
C ALA A 882 54.65 -50.92 -38.01
N LEU A 883 53.90 -50.08 -37.28
CA LEU A 883 53.01 -50.55 -36.22
C LEU A 883 51.70 -51.09 -36.82
N PRO A 884 51.25 -52.28 -36.38
CA PRO A 884 49.93 -52.78 -36.72
C PRO A 884 48.82 -51.80 -36.31
N GLY A 885 47.86 -51.57 -37.21
CA GLY A 885 46.80 -50.58 -37.00
C GLY A 885 47.25 -49.12 -37.10
N TYR A 886 48.35 -48.83 -37.82
CA TYR A 886 48.89 -47.48 -38.05
C TYR A 886 47.83 -46.43 -38.40
N GLU A 887 46.93 -46.73 -39.35
CA GLU A 887 45.95 -45.76 -39.84
C GLU A 887 44.98 -45.29 -38.75
N ILE A 888 44.49 -46.20 -37.90
CA ILE A 888 43.61 -45.86 -36.78
C ILE A 888 44.38 -45.05 -35.72
N ARG A 889 45.60 -45.47 -35.37
CA ARG A 889 46.42 -44.78 -34.37
C ARG A 889 46.80 -43.37 -34.83
N GLU A 890 47.10 -43.19 -36.11
CA GLU A 890 47.42 -41.88 -36.67
C GLU A 890 46.17 -40.99 -36.77
N LYS A 891 45.01 -41.56 -37.13
CA LYS A 891 43.73 -40.82 -37.13
C LYS A 891 43.37 -40.33 -35.72
N ILE A 892 43.54 -41.16 -34.69
CA ILE A 892 43.29 -40.77 -33.30
C ILE A 892 44.31 -39.73 -32.82
N ARG A 893 45.58 -39.86 -33.21
CA ARG A 893 46.59 -38.83 -32.95
C ARG A 893 46.17 -37.49 -33.56
N GLN A 894 45.67 -37.47 -34.80
CA GLN A 894 45.16 -36.26 -35.46
C GLN A 894 43.97 -35.68 -34.70
N ILE A 895 42.97 -36.50 -34.38
CA ILE A 895 41.79 -36.10 -33.59
C ILE A 895 42.21 -35.46 -32.26
N LEU A 896 43.14 -36.08 -31.52
CA LEU A 896 43.63 -35.55 -30.25
C LEU A 896 44.42 -34.24 -30.42
N GLN A 897 45.02 -33.97 -31.58
CA GLN A 897 45.72 -32.70 -31.86
C GLN A 897 44.75 -31.60 -32.30
N ASP A 898 43.79 -31.94 -33.16
CA ASP A 898 42.99 -30.99 -33.92
C ASP A 898 41.65 -30.65 -33.23
N ASP A 899 40.99 -31.60 -32.55
CA ASP A 899 39.72 -31.37 -31.85
C ASP A 899 39.93 -31.16 -30.33
N SER A 900 39.76 -29.92 -29.88
CA SER A 900 39.89 -29.58 -28.46
C SER A 900 38.82 -30.20 -27.57
N ASN A 901 37.57 -30.30 -28.05
CA ASN A 901 36.45 -30.82 -27.27
C ASN A 901 36.61 -32.32 -27.05
N LEU A 902 36.93 -33.07 -28.10
CA LEU A 902 37.13 -34.52 -27.99
C LEU A 902 38.42 -34.85 -27.24
N ARG A 903 39.49 -34.06 -27.39
CA ARG A 903 40.70 -34.20 -26.57
C ARG A 903 40.37 -34.04 -25.08
N LEU A 904 39.68 -32.96 -24.70
CA LEU A 904 39.26 -32.73 -23.30
C LEU A 904 38.33 -33.84 -22.79
N ALA A 905 37.38 -34.26 -23.62
CA ALA A 905 36.48 -35.37 -23.30
C ALA A 905 37.23 -36.66 -23.02
N THR A 906 38.26 -36.97 -23.82
CA THR A 906 39.09 -38.17 -23.66
C THR A 906 39.95 -38.13 -22.39
N VAL A 907 40.52 -36.97 -22.06
CA VAL A 907 41.29 -36.78 -20.82
C VAL A 907 40.39 -36.96 -19.60
N ILE A 908 39.21 -36.35 -19.58
CA ILE A 908 38.24 -36.49 -18.49
C ILE A 908 37.74 -37.94 -18.40
N PHE A 909 37.43 -38.55 -19.55
CA PHE A 909 37.05 -39.96 -19.66
C PHE A 909 38.06 -40.90 -18.99
N ALA A 910 39.37 -40.67 -19.13
CA ALA A 910 40.40 -41.49 -18.48
C ALA A 910 40.24 -41.57 -16.96
N PHE A 911 39.83 -40.48 -16.31
CA PHE A 911 39.62 -40.45 -14.85
C PHE A 911 38.27 -41.02 -14.41
N ILE A 912 37.24 -40.93 -15.24
CA ILE A 912 35.86 -41.26 -14.82
C ILE A 912 35.38 -42.63 -15.30
N SER A 913 35.96 -43.14 -16.39
CA SER A 913 35.56 -44.36 -17.10
C SER A 913 35.42 -45.58 -16.21
N GLN A 914 36.23 -45.67 -15.15
CA GLN A 914 36.26 -46.82 -14.26
C GLN A 914 35.37 -46.66 -13.02
N LEU A 915 34.84 -45.45 -12.75
CA LEU A 915 34.11 -45.17 -11.50
C LEU A 915 32.85 -46.03 -11.34
N GLY A 916 32.21 -46.45 -12.43
CA GLY A 916 31.04 -47.32 -12.39
C GLY A 916 31.31 -48.70 -11.75
N LYS A 917 32.56 -49.18 -11.77
CA LYS A 917 32.96 -50.46 -11.16
C LYS A 917 32.79 -50.47 -9.63
N ILE A 918 32.69 -49.30 -9.00
CA ILE A 918 32.43 -49.17 -7.55
C ILE A 918 31.02 -49.66 -7.20
N VAL A 919 30.06 -49.49 -8.12
CA VAL A 919 28.67 -49.91 -7.92
C VAL A 919 28.51 -51.38 -8.30
N ASP A 920 28.76 -51.69 -9.57
CA ASP A 920 28.73 -53.04 -10.10
C ASP A 920 29.82 -53.16 -11.19
N PRO A 921 30.80 -54.06 -11.02
CA PRO A 921 31.84 -54.31 -12.02
C PRO A 921 31.30 -54.85 -13.35
N ASP A 922 30.17 -55.57 -13.33
CA ASP A 922 29.61 -56.21 -14.51
C ASP A 922 28.76 -55.25 -15.37
N ASP A 923 28.23 -54.17 -14.78
CA ASP A 923 27.44 -53.12 -15.45
C ASP A 923 28.04 -51.71 -15.26
N PHE A 924 29.37 -51.61 -15.32
CA PHE A 924 30.06 -50.36 -14.98
C PHE A 924 29.78 -49.19 -15.94
N GLN A 925 29.30 -49.43 -17.16
CA GLN A 925 28.99 -48.37 -18.14
C GLN A 925 27.75 -47.58 -17.74
N ASN A 926 26.63 -48.28 -17.51
CA ASN A 926 25.38 -47.66 -17.08
C ASN A 926 25.55 -47.03 -15.70
N ASN A 927 26.29 -47.70 -14.80
CA ASN A 927 26.63 -47.14 -13.50
C ASN A 927 27.49 -45.87 -13.60
N CYS A 928 28.44 -45.80 -14.53
CA CYS A 928 29.25 -44.60 -14.75
C CYS A 928 28.39 -43.43 -15.24
N ILE A 929 27.45 -43.66 -16.17
CA ILE A 929 26.47 -42.64 -16.58
C ILE A 929 25.59 -42.20 -15.41
N SER A 930 25.09 -43.14 -14.60
CA SER A 930 24.30 -42.81 -13.41
C SER A 930 25.09 -41.96 -12.42
N LEU A 931 26.37 -42.31 -12.17
CA LEU A 931 27.26 -41.54 -11.28
C LEU A 931 27.59 -40.16 -11.87
N PHE A 932 27.75 -40.06 -13.20
CA PHE A 932 27.98 -38.79 -13.89
C PHE A 932 26.85 -37.79 -13.62
N ASP A 933 25.60 -38.26 -13.55
CA ASP A 933 24.43 -37.46 -13.24
C ASP A 933 24.25 -37.27 -11.72
N GLU A 934 24.34 -38.33 -10.92
CA GLU A 934 24.22 -38.32 -9.45
C GLU A 934 25.24 -37.39 -8.79
N TRP A 935 26.46 -37.34 -9.30
CA TRP A 935 27.54 -36.50 -8.76
C TRP A 935 27.69 -35.17 -9.52
N LYS A 936 26.71 -34.82 -10.37
CA LYS A 936 26.63 -33.55 -11.11
C LYS A 936 27.92 -33.22 -11.89
N PHE A 937 28.54 -34.22 -12.54
CA PHE A 937 29.83 -34.06 -13.24
C PHE A 937 29.80 -32.93 -14.29
N SER A 938 28.64 -32.78 -14.93
CA SER A 938 28.35 -31.75 -15.92
C SER A 938 28.73 -30.34 -15.46
N ARG A 939 28.43 -29.97 -14.21
CA ARG A 939 28.66 -28.62 -13.69
C ARG A 939 30.16 -28.29 -13.65
N TYR A 940 30.95 -29.21 -13.13
CA TYR A 940 32.40 -29.04 -13.01
C TYR A 940 33.11 -29.01 -14.36
N ILE A 941 32.63 -29.81 -15.32
CA ILE A 941 33.14 -29.78 -16.70
C ILE A 941 32.85 -28.41 -17.31
N GLN A 942 31.63 -27.89 -17.13
CA GLN A 942 31.26 -26.57 -17.64
C GLN A 942 32.11 -25.45 -17.04
N ASP A 943 32.31 -25.45 -15.71
CA ASP A 943 33.13 -24.47 -15.01
C ASP A 943 34.60 -24.52 -15.49
N ALA A 944 35.17 -25.73 -15.61
CA ALA A 944 36.55 -25.90 -16.04
C ALA A 944 36.76 -25.50 -17.50
N VAL A 945 35.90 -25.94 -18.42
CA VAL A 945 35.98 -25.62 -19.86
C VAL A 945 35.80 -24.13 -20.11
N THR A 946 34.81 -23.50 -19.46
CA THR A 946 34.59 -22.04 -19.57
C THR A 946 35.77 -21.26 -18.98
N GLY A 947 36.32 -21.72 -17.86
CA GLY A 947 37.52 -21.14 -17.25
C GLY A 947 38.78 -21.22 -18.13
N MET A 948 38.84 -22.17 -19.06
CA MET A 948 39.92 -22.28 -20.06
C MET A 948 39.76 -21.26 -21.21
N GLY A 949 38.68 -20.46 -21.22
CA GLY A 949 38.38 -19.47 -22.26
C GLY A 949 37.63 -20.01 -23.47
N LEU A 950 37.10 -21.24 -23.40
CA LEU A 950 36.27 -21.85 -24.44
C LEU A 950 34.80 -21.41 -24.30
N ALA A 951 34.02 -21.47 -25.38
CA ALA A 951 32.63 -21.01 -25.36
C ALA A 951 31.72 -21.98 -24.57
N ALA A 952 30.59 -21.50 -24.07
CA ALA A 952 29.62 -22.36 -23.37
C ALA A 952 29.11 -23.53 -24.26
N GLN A 953 29.08 -23.34 -25.58
CA GLN A 953 28.72 -24.40 -26.54
C GLN A 953 29.78 -25.53 -26.59
N ASP A 954 31.06 -25.21 -26.39
CA ASP A 954 32.15 -26.19 -26.31
C ASP A 954 32.02 -27.06 -25.06
N ALA A 955 31.61 -26.48 -23.94
CA ALA A 955 31.31 -27.23 -22.72
C ALA A 955 30.15 -28.22 -22.92
N VAL A 956 29.10 -27.80 -23.63
CA VAL A 956 27.96 -28.67 -23.98
C VAL A 956 28.41 -29.81 -24.90
N ARG A 957 29.21 -29.52 -25.93
CA ARG A 957 29.75 -30.55 -26.85
C ARG A 957 30.67 -31.53 -26.10
N THR A 958 31.61 -31.02 -25.31
CA THR A 958 32.52 -31.83 -24.48
C THR A 958 31.74 -32.78 -23.56
N LYS A 959 30.68 -32.28 -22.89
CA LYS A 959 29.80 -33.12 -22.05
C LYS A 959 29.17 -34.27 -22.85
N LYS A 960 28.63 -33.99 -24.05
CA LYS A 960 28.02 -35.00 -24.92
C LYS A 960 29.04 -36.07 -25.34
N LEU A 961 30.25 -35.65 -25.72
CA LEU A 961 31.33 -36.54 -26.11
C LEU A 961 31.77 -37.45 -24.95
N ILE A 962 31.88 -36.92 -23.74
CA ILE A 962 32.22 -37.72 -22.55
C ILE A 962 31.19 -38.83 -22.31
N ARG A 963 29.90 -38.50 -22.30
CA ARG A 963 28.82 -39.47 -22.11
C ARG A 963 28.81 -40.54 -23.20
N THR A 964 29.09 -40.13 -24.43
CA THR A 964 29.22 -41.04 -25.58
C THR A 964 30.40 -41.98 -25.41
N LEU A 965 31.58 -41.49 -24.99
CA LEU A 965 32.74 -42.33 -24.72
C LEU A 965 32.48 -43.36 -23.60
N ILE A 966 31.74 -42.99 -22.54
CA ILE A 966 31.33 -43.92 -21.48
C ILE A 966 30.41 -45.01 -22.03
N THR A 967 29.41 -44.61 -22.82
CA THR A 967 28.45 -45.53 -23.45
C THR A 967 29.12 -46.51 -24.42
N LEU A 968 30.13 -46.04 -25.16
CA LEU A 968 30.83 -46.82 -26.16
C LEU A 968 31.99 -47.65 -25.60
N GLN A 969 32.12 -47.81 -24.28
CA GLN A 969 33.12 -48.75 -23.76
C GLN A 969 32.78 -50.17 -24.21
N LYS A 970 33.77 -51.00 -24.53
CA LYS A 970 33.56 -52.41 -24.91
C LYS A 970 32.55 -52.62 -26.06
N TRP A 971 32.31 -51.62 -26.90
CA TRP A 971 31.35 -51.74 -27.99
C TRP A 971 31.75 -52.82 -29.01
N LEU A 972 33.03 -53.19 -29.06
CA LEU A 972 33.55 -54.30 -29.85
C LEU A 972 33.09 -55.69 -29.38
N ASP A 973 32.59 -55.79 -28.15
CA ASP A 973 32.04 -57.01 -27.56
C ASP A 973 30.53 -57.14 -27.79
N ASN A 974 29.92 -56.18 -28.49
CA ASN A 974 28.50 -56.23 -28.85
C ASN A 974 28.24 -57.47 -29.74
N PRO A 975 27.28 -58.34 -29.39
CA PRO A 975 27.01 -59.57 -30.14
C PRO A 975 26.60 -59.33 -31.59
N ASP A 976 26.05 -58.15 -31.90
CA ASP A 976 25.55 -57.81 -33.23
C ASP A 976 26.56 -57.02 -34.06
N ILE A 977 27.81 -56.86 -33.60
CA ILE A 977 28.81 -56.04 -34.29
C ILE A 977 29.11 -56.49 -35.73
N ASP A 978 28.97 -57.78 -36.03
CA ASP A 978 29.17 -58.31 -37.40
C ASP A 978 27.93 -58.11 -38.30
N LYS A 979 26.86 -57.50 -37.76
CA LYS A 979 25.62 -57.20 -38.45
C LYS A 979 25.40 -55.67 -38.42
N PRO A 980 25.88 -54.93 -39.43
CA PRO A 980 25.94 -53.47 -39.37
C PRO A 980 24.62 -52.76 -39.09
N VAL A 981 23.50 -53.31 -39.57
CA VAL A 981 22.14 -52.78 -39.33
C VAL A 981 21.77 -52.94 -37.86
N GLU A 982 21.80 -54.18 -37.35
CA GLU A 982 21.43 -54.51 -35.96
C GLU A 982 22.37 -53.82 -34.95
N PHE A 983 23.65 -53.70 -35.27
CA PHE A 983 24.61 -52.93 -34.48
C PHE A 983 24.23 -51.44 -34.40
N LEU A 984 23.97 -50.78 -35.53
CA LEU A 984 23.60 -49.36 -35.53
C LEU A 984 22.25 -49.14 -34.85
N GLU A 985 21.27 -50.03 -35.06
CA GLU A 985 20.00 -50.01 -34.33
C GLU A 985 20.21 -50.11 -32.82
N SER A 986 21.09 -51.01 -32.36
CA SER A 986 21.44 -51.15 -30.94
C SER A 986 22.01 -49.85 -30.37
N LEU A 987 22.90 -49.16 -31.09
CA LEU A 987 23.43 -47.86 -30.67
C LEU A 987 22.33 -46.78 -30.65
N LEU A 988 21.44 -46.76 -31.65
CA LEU A 988 20.34 -45.80 -31.73
C LEU A 988 19.31 -45.97 -30.62
N THR A 989 19.23 -47.13 -29.95
CA THR A 989 18.37 -47.26 -28.75
C THR A 989 18.87 -46.42 -27.56
N ASN A 990 20.15 -46.02 -27.55
CA ASN A 990 20.74 -45.27 -26.46
C ASN A 990 20.56 -43.75 -26.66
N MET A 991 20.02 -43.07 -25.64
CA MET A 991 19.75 -41.62 -25.70
C MET A 991 21.00 -40.75 -25.86
N ASP A 992 22.15 -41.17 -25.32
CA ASP A 992 23.41 -40.41 -25.43
C ASP A 992 23.93 -40.43 -26.88
N ILE A 993 23.79 -41.56 -27.57
CA ILE A 993 24.10 -41.68 -29.00
C ILE A 993 23.15 -40.80 -29.83
N GLN A 994 21.85 -40.83 -29.57
CA GLN A 994 20.89 -39.95 -30.26
C GLN A 994 21.19 -38.46 -30.03
N SER A 995 21.66 -38.10 -28.82
CA SER A 995 22.03 -36.73 -28.44
C SER A 995 23.28 -36.21 -29.16
N VAL A 996 24.29 -37.07 -29.39
CA VAL A 996 25.46 -36.76 -30.21
C VAL A 996 25.09 -36.67 -31.68
N LEU A 997 24.26 -37.58 -32.19
CA LEU A 997 23.79 -37.56 -33.58
C LEU A 997 22.85 -36.39 -33.89
N GLN A 998 22.34 -35.70 -32.87
CA GLN A 998 21.38 -34.61 -32.99
C GLN A 998 20.15 -35.03 -33.81
N ILE A 999 19.59 -36.20 -33.45
CA ILE A 999 18.42 -36.76 -34.13
C ILE A 999 17.28 -35.74 -34.11
N ASN A 1000 16.71 -35.44 -35.28
CA ASN A 1000 15.59 -34.53 -35.43
C ASN A 1000 14.55 -35.09 -36.40
N ARG A 1001 13.28 -34.81 -36.15
CA ARG A 1001 12.16 -35.25 -36.99
C ARG A 1001 11.57 -34.09 -37.76
N PHE A 1002 11.51 -34.21 -39.08
CA PHE A 1002 10.90 -33.21 -39.95
C PHE A 1002 10.07 -33.91 -41.03
N GLN A 1003 8.78 -33.57 -41.11
CA GLN A 1003 7.82 -34.19 -42.04
C GLN A 1003 7.82 -35.74 -41.96
N GLU A 1004 7.71 -36.28 -40.75
CA GLU A 1004 7.74 -37.72 -40.43
C GLU A 1004 9.07 -38.46 -40.70
N ILE A 1005 10.05 -37.84 -41.35
CA ILE A 1005 11.39 -38.40 -41.62
C ILE A 1005 12.36 -38.08 -40.48
N VAL A 1006 13.19 -39.05 -40.10
CA VAL A 1006 14.20 -38.91 -39.04
C VAL A 1006 15.57 -38.61 -39.65
N TYR A 1007 16.13 -37.46 -39.30
CA TYR A 1007 17.44 -36.99 -39.76
C TYR A 1007 18.47 -37.01 -38.62
N TYR A 1008 19.74 -37.18 -38.97
CA TYR A 1008 20.88 -36.95 -38.08
C TYR A 1008 21.79 -35.84 -38.63
N SER A 1009 22.61 -35.22 -37.78
CA SER A 1009 23.59 -34.21 -38.20
C SER A 1009 24.85 -34.86 -38.74
N LYS A 1010 25.43 -34.28 -39.79
CA LYS A 1010 26.73 -34.69 -40.33
C LYS A 1010 27.82 -34.58 -39.26
N GLU A 1011 27.89 -33.43 -38.59
CA GLU A 1011 28.84 -33.16 -37.51
C GLU A 1011 28.64 -34.12 -36.34
N GLY A 1012 27.39 -34.40 -35.98
CA GLY A 1012 27.06 -35.38 -34.94
C GLY A 1012 27.48 -36.81 -35.29
N PHE A 1013 27.43 -37.18 -36.58
CA PHE A 1013 27.91 -38.47 -37.05
C PHE A 1013 29.44 -38.54 -37.06
N GLU A 1014 30.13 -37.46 -37.46
CA GLU A 1014 31.59 -37.35 -37.36
C GLU A 1014 32.04 -37.50 -35.90
N ASP A 1015 31.36 -36.83 -34.95
CA ASP A 1015 31.59 -36.96 -33.51
C ASP A 1015 31.41 -38.41 -33.02
N LEU A 1016 30.36 -39.13 -33.47
CA LEU A 1016 30.15 -40.53 -33.13
C LEU A 1016 31.30 -41.43 -33.63
N ILE A 1017 31.73 -41.23 -34.88
CA ILE A 1017 32.84 -41.99 -35.47
C ILE A 1017 34.15 -41.73 -34.73
N ASP A 1018 34.41 -40.48 -34.36
CA ASP A 1018 35.63 -40.14 -33.63
C ASP A 1018 35.60 -40.69 -32.19
N CYS A 1019 34.43 -40.73 -31.54
CA CYS A 1019 34.25 -41.43 -30.26
C CYS A 1019 34.43 -42.95 -30.37
N LEU A 1020 33.92 -43.60 -31.43
CA LEU A 1020 34.13 -45.03 -31.71
C LEU A 1020 35.61 -45.33 -31.93
N LEU A 1021 36.34 -44.46 -32.63
CA LEU A 1021 37.79 -44.60 -32.82
C LEU A 1021 38.54 -44.47 -31.49
N ALA A 1022 38.21 -43.42 -30.74
CA ALA A 1022 38.82 -43.17 -29.44
C ALA A 1022 38.61 -44.35 -28.48
N SER A 1023 37.38 -44.85 -28.34
CA SER A 1023 37.07 -45.91 -27.38
C SER A 1023 37.87 -47.20 -27.61
N VAL A 1024 38.09 -47.62 -28.87
CA VAL A 1024 38.86 -48.82 -29.24
C VAL A 1024 40.30 -48.76 -28.74
N VAL A 1025 40.91 -47.59 -28.76
CA VAL A 1025 42.27 -47.40 -28.29
C VAL A 1025 42.34 -47.36 -26.77
N PHE A 1026 41.30 -46.84 -26.12
CA PHE A 1026 41.25 -46.65 -24.67
C PHE A 1026 40.59 -47.82 -23.92
N GLU A 1027 40.51 -49.01 -24.50
CA GLU A 1027 40.08 -50.25 -23.82
C GLU A 1027 41.24 -50.92 -23.05
N SER A 1028 40.94 -51.48 -21.87
CA SER A 1028 41.90 -51.99 -20.88
C SER A 1028 42.55 -53.34 -21.21
N ASP A 1029 41.92 -54.17 -22.05
CA ASP A 1029 42.24 -55.60 -22.19
C ASP A 1029 43.50 -55.90 -23.05
N ALA A 1030 44.28 -54.87 -23.37
CA ALA A 1030 45.47 -54.94 -24.20
C ALA A 1030 46.73 -55.41 -23.44
N ILE A 1031 46.70 -56.62 -22.88
CA ILE A 1031 47.96 -57.33 -22.49
C ILE A 1031 48.47 -58.16 -23.69
N ASP A 1032 47.58 -58.58 -24.58
CA ASP A 1032 47.92 -59.32 -25.80
C ASP A 1032 47.95 -58.40 -27.04
N PRO A 1033 49.13 -58.14 -27.64
CA PRO A 1033 49.26 -57.35 -28.85
C PRO A 1033 48.50 -57.92 -30.06
N SER A 1034 48.25 -59.23 -30.09
CA SER A 1034 47.52 -59.89 -31.17
C SER A 1034 46.01 -59.62 -31.09
N LEU A 1035 45.42 -59.73 -29.90
CA LEU A 1035 44.02 -59.37 -29.64
C LEU A 1035 43.75 -57.88 -29.89
N GLN A 1036 44.71 -57.01 -29.51
CA GLN A 1036 44.61 -55.59 -29.79
C GLN A 1036 44.59 -55.31 -31.30
N LEU A 1037 45.41 -56.02 -32.08
CA LEU A 1037 45.42 -55.88 -33.53
C LEU A 1037 44.11 -56.37 -34.16
N GLU A 1038 43.60 -57.51 -33.72
CA GLU A 1038 42.32 -58.06 -34.18
C GLU A 1038 41.16 -57.07 -33.96
N ARG A 1039 41.06 -56.53 -32.74
CA ARG A 1039 40.07 -55.51 -32.38
C ARG A 1039 40.20 -54.25 -33.24
N MET A 1040 41.42 -53.78 -33.50
CA MET A 1040 41.64 -52.61 -34.35
C MET A 1040 41.24 -52.87 -35.81
N VAL A 1041 41.50 -54.07 -36.34
CA VAL A 1041 41.07 -54.44 -37.71
C VAL A 1041 39.55 -54.52 -37.78
N ARG A 1042 38.90 -55.13 -36.79
CA ARG A 1042 37.43 -55.23 -36.73
C ARG A 1042 36.77 -53.86 -36.61
N ALA A 1043 37.29 -53.00 -35.73
CA ALA A 1043 36.84 -51.62 -35.59
C ALA A 1043 36.93 -50.86 -36.92
N ARG A 1044 38.04 -51.04 -37.66
CA ARG A 1044 38.23 -50.41 -38.98
C ARG A 1044 37.10 -50.77 -39.94
N GLN A 1045 36.78 -52.05 -40.05
CA GLN A 1045 35.77 -52.56 -40.97
C GLN A 1045 34.39 -51.97 -40.65
N VAL A 1046 34.00 -51.97 -39.38
CA VAL A 1046 32.72 -51.39 -38.95
C VAL A 1046 32.68 -49.90 -39.25
N ILE A 1047 33.72 -49.15 -38.87
CA ILE A 1047 33.78 -47.70 -39.07
C ILE A 1047 33.77 -47.32 -40.55
N GLU A 1048 34.54 -48.01 -41.40
CA GLU A 1048 34.53 -47.78 -42.85
C GLU A 1048 33.14 -48.04 -43.45
N SER A 1049 32.44 -49.10 -43.01
CA SER A 1049 31.08 -49.40 -43.47
C SER A 1049 30.08 -48.28 -43.10
N LEU A 1050 30.14 -47.79 -41.85
CA LEU A 1050 29.30 -46.70 -41.35
C LEU A 1050 29.57 -45.38 -42.10
N GLN A 1051 30.85 -45.05 -42.33
CA GLN A 1051 31.23 -43.85 -43.06
C GLN A 1051 30.78 -43.89 -44.53
N VAL A 1052 30.93 -45.04 -45.21
CA VAL A 1052 30.46 -45.22 -46.59
C VAL A 1052 28.95 -45.10 -46.66
N ALA A 1053 28.22 -45.74 -45.76
CA ALA A 1053 26.76 -45.68 -45.74
C ALA A 1053 26.25 -44.27 -45.46
N SER A 1054 26.84 -43.56 -44.50
CA SER A 1054 26.50 -42.18 -44.15
C SER A 1054 26.73 -41.19 -45.30
N SER A 1055 27.77 -41.38 -46.11
CA SER A 1055 28.02 -40.53 -47.28
C SER A 1055 26.94 -40.62 -48.38
N LYS A 1056 26.11 -41.68 -48.34
CA LYS A 1056 25.07 -41.98 -49.34
C LYS A 1056 23.64 -41.88 -48.78
N SER A 1057 23.47 -41.72 -47.47
CA SER A 1057 22.16 -41.76 -46.79
C SER A 1057 21.38 -40.45 -46.86
N GLU A 1058 21.98 -39.36 -47.38
CA GLU A 1058 21.44 -38.00 -47.27
C GLU A 1058 21.09 -37.60 -45.82
N TYR A 1059 21.80 -38.18 -44.85
CA TYR A 1059 21.60 -37.97 -43.41
C TYR A 1059 20.23 -38.41 -42.87
N GLN A 1060 19.54 -39.29 -43.60
CA GLN A 1060 18.29 -39.91 -43.13
C GLN A 1060 18.59 -41.25 -42.45
N VAL A 1061 18.01 -41.47 -41.28
CA VAL A 1061 18.26 -42.69 -40.49
C VAL A 1061 17.75 -43.93 -41.24
N GLU A 1062 16.56 -43.87 -41.86
CA GLU A 1062 16.02 -45.01 -42.60
C GLU A 1062 16.87 -45.36 -43.83
N LYS A 1063 17.35 -44.35 -44.58
CA LYS A 1063 18.26 -44.57 -45.71
C LYS A 1063 19.62 -45.12 -45.27
N LEU A 1064 20.14 -44.66 -44.13
CA LEU A 1064 21.40 -45.15 -43.57
C LEU A 1064 21.32 -46.65 -43.26
N LEU A 1065 20.24 -47.08 -42.59
CA LEU A 1065 19.98 -48.49 -42.29
C LEU A 1065 19.80 -49.31 -43.58
N GLN A 1066 19.04 -48.81 -44.54
CA GLN A 1066 18.84 -49.49 -45.83
C GLN A 1066 20.15 -49.71 -46.60
N ILE A 1067 21.04 -48.70 -46.63
CA ILE A 1067 22.34 -48.83 -47.32
C ILE A 1067 23.26 -49.81 -46.60
N LEU A 1068 23.19 -49.90 -45.27
CA LEU A 1068 23.94 -50.90 -44.50
C LEU A 1068 23.42 -52.32 -44.77
N ASP A 1069 22.10 -52.49 -44.99
CA ASP A 1069 21.46 -53.75 -45.37
C ASP A 1069 21.86 -54.19 -46.81
N ASP A 1070 21.88 -53.24 -47.75
CA ASP A 1070 22.31 -53.47 -49.14
C ASP A 1070 23.81 -53.83 -49.25
N VAL A 1071 24.65 -53.30 -48.35
CA VAL A 1071 26.09 -53.62 -48.30
C VAL A 1071 26.34 -54.99 -47.67
N SER A 1072 25.50 -55.41 -46.72
CA SER A 1072 25.63 -56.72 -46.07
C SER A 1072 25.12 -57.88 -46.94
N THR A 1073 24.12 -57.64 -47.81
CA THR A 1073 23.60 -58.63 -48.78
C THR A 1073 24.48 -58.87 -50.01
N HIS A 1074 25.50 -58.03 -50.26
CA HIS A 1074 26.46 -58.19 -51.36
C HIS A 1074 27.83 -58.75 -50.94
N ALA A 1075 28.01 -59.11 -49.66
CA ALA A 1075 29.25 -59.65 -49.10
C ALA A 1075 29.21 -61.16 -48.76
N GLU A 1076 28.06 -61.85 -48.94
CA GLU A 1076 27.94 -63.32 -48.85
C GLU A 1076 28.33 -64.05 -50.14
#